data_AF-A0A013WDH1-F1
#
_entry.id   AF-A0A013WDH1-F1
#
_cell.length_a   1.000
_cell.length_b   1.000
_cell.length_c   1.000
_cell.angle_alpha   90.00
_cell.angle_beta   90.00
_cell.angle_gamma   90.00
#
_symmetry.space_group_name_H-M   'P 1'
#
loop_
_entity.id
_entity.type
_entity.pdbx_description
1 polymer ?
#
loop_
_entity_poly.entity_id
_entity_poly.type
_entity_poly.pdbx_seq_one_letter_code
_entity_poly.pdbx_strand_id
1 'polypeptide(L)'
;MSRRGVSNAGVNLDNKEWLPLLETLPTFSLNLMSSGQLQIPTISYGDLEFICSDAYGNEEWSSYDWSNALASCWYGEDGDPFSEYTQVFAGRVSGFNRQEIYASVALLGSEADLQRPALFDEYEGTGGLEGGAGIKGTLKPRAHGFCKTVSPVQIDTVYLVYQVHGYGPIAGIAKVYDFAQELDTAIANVSTYNELIALDLQPGQWATCNAHGLFRLGGSTDKKLTCDVMGALYNGVYTNTVKTITQQLIREVQPTAVFGTFGAFADAEWCFYAKEATSVADIVYRAIYEAGGYLIPDGAGRWQVGDFYAPVNRGQLRSDRSTLPLVMSHEEKTSTGPVWKVSVGHSRCWSVHTESEISPTIFDASGLASTEDLEDALDQLEVVKSDITLQLSRLDAMASDGVLDRAEKKYWEQEYARQFADRNKLVVDGSQFDVSAEITAYQGAATYLTDYLNSLVPAWNDGSQDTPIDRVTFKAAWESLYSAKLVLTQKMTGQASEKAIWDKIIGSGKPDDNATVGAPSGTPVGDKTADEVIDAITDANGVLIPSEQLKADIAAAEQIAADLQATYGTTVNAAASASAAAQHENNAQTAANTSAQARTDAQAAQSAANVAKDLAVSAKDGAAGFAQNSDAARAASVVAKTASETARDQAQQYASNSSGSAQAAAGSASTASTKATEAGQSASAAQASAVTAKATVAALLPTDFSDGWTYWGREWSTGTGTPDAEWSLVDTSYGRVARLTNPNGLLRDIANAGRIPVVAGRKLRITVKWRVLDTMGSVPEIEMFRIGIPGAEGQFNNAVGHGHIPVGSSGWGDNNGFATATYDINTDDFVNVDPRSAYMRVLIRISRPGTYEVLSVRVDDVTSEQAAKSSAEAAATSQSAAAISEASRARAHRHPTNRRPMPHRVPRMRNNKKKRPISRH
;
A
#
# COMPACT_ATOMS: atom_id res chain seq x y z
N MET A 1 -6.06 43.07 5.59
CA MET A 1 -5.79 43.75 6.86
C MET A 1 -5.54 42.71 7.93
N SER A 2 -4.31 42.54 8.42
CA SER A 2 -4.10 41.78 9.67
C SER A 2 -4.30 42.73 10.85
N ARG A 3 -4.92 42.25 11.92
CA ARG A 3 -5.48 43.02 13.05
C ARG A 3 -4.48 43.90 13.85
N ARG A 4 -3.20 43.95 13.49
CA ARG A 4 -2.23 44.80 14.20
C ARG A 4 -2.39 46.28 13.79
N GLY A 5 -3.38 46.95 14.39
CA GLY A 5 -3.47 48.41 14.42
C GLY A 5 -4.61 49.07 13.63
N VAL A 6 -5.59 48.32 13.11
CA VAL A 6 -6.68 48.86 12.27
C VAL A 6 -8.00 48.92 13.05
N SER A 7 -8.84 49.92 12.76
CA SER A 7 -10.14 50.12 13.41
C SER A 7 -11.11 48.95 13.16
N ASN A 8 -12.07 48.71 14.06
CA ASN A 8 -13.10 47.67 13.89
C ASN A 8 -14.13 47.99 12.78
N ALA A 9 -14.08 49.18 12.17
CA ALA A 9 -14.96 49.53 11.06
C ALA A 9 -14.39 48.92 9.77
N GLY A 10 -15.22 48.16 9.04
CA GLY A 10 -14.88 47.71 7.68
C GLY A 10 -14.67 48.91 6.74
N VAL A 11 -14.00 48.67 5.62
CA VAL A 11 -13.75 49.69 4.59
C VAL A 11 -14.59 49.38 3.36
N ASN A 12 -15.29 50.37 2.84
CA ASN A 12 -16.00 50.26 1.56
C ASN A 12 -15.04 50.60 0.42
N LEU A 13 -14.71 49.61 -0.41
CA LEU A 13 -13.78 49.74 -1.52
C LEU A 13 -14.28 48.92 -2.71
N ASP A 14 -14.29 49.51 -3.90
CA ASP A 14 -14.83 48.89 -5.14
C ASP A 14 -16.28 48.40 -5.01
N ASN A 15 -17.15 49.20 -4.38
CA ASN A 15 -18.55 48.85 -4.09
C ASN A 15 -18.73 47.56 -3.26
N LYS A 16 -17.69 47.14 -2.53
CA LYS A 16 -17.71 45.99 -1.62
C LYS A 16 -17.29 46.44 -0.22
N GLU A 17 -17.89 45.82 0.79
CA GLU A 17 -17.47 45.96 2.18
C GLU A 17 -16.33 44.98 2.48
N TRP A 18 -15.19 45.51 2.92
CA TRP A 18 -14.02 44.73 3.33
C TRP A 18 -13.95 44.69 4.85
N LEU A 19 -14.22 43.51 5.42
CA LEU A 19 -14.21 43.29 6.86
C LEU A 19 -12.80 42.94 7.37
N PRO A 20 -12.34 43.47 8.53
CA PRO A 20 -11.00 43.24 9.06
C PRO A 20 -10.91 41.90 9.81
N LEU A 21 -11.20 40.79 9.14
CA LEU A 21 -11.37 39.47 9.77
C LEU A 21 -10.10 38.62 9.80
N LEU A 22 -9.09 38.92 8.99
CA LEU A 22 -7.90 38.07 8.82
C LEU A 22 -7.00 38.10 10.07
N GLU A 23 -6.73 36.92 10.62
CA GLU A 23 -5.83 36.74 11.77
C GLU A 23 -4.42 36.37 11.32
N THR A 24 -4.30 35.56 10.26
CA THR A 24 -3.02 35.22 9.64
C THR A 24 -3.02 35.55 8.15
N LEU A 25 -1.84 35.88 7.61
CA LEU A 25 -1.66 36.07 6.18
C LEU A 25 -1.28 34.73 5.54
N PRO A 26 -1.80 34.43 4.34
CA PRO A 26 -1.45 33.21 3.64
C PRO A 26 0.03 33.25 3.24
N THR A 27 0.71 32.11 3.33
CA THR A 27 2.13 31.99 2.99
C THR A 27 2.31 31.11 1.76
N PHE A 28 2.81 31.72 0.67
CA PHE A 28 3.20 30.98 -0.51
C PHE A 28 4.48 30.18 -0.24
N SER A 29 4.42 28.87 -0.48
CA SER A 29 5.55 27.95 -0.37
C SER A 29 5.71 27.20 -1.69
N LEU A 30 6.92 27.24 -2.25
CA LEU A 30 7.30 26.50 -3.44
C LEU A 30 8.52 25.65 -3.14
N ASN A 31 8.41 24.35 -3.38
CA ASN A 31 9.53 23.43 -3.28
C ASN A 31 9.82 22.78 -4.63
N LEU A 32 10.98 23.10 -5.20
CA LEU A 32 11.45 22.58 -6.49
C LEU A 32 12.53 21.49 -6.35
N MET A 33 13.09 21.31 -5.16
CA MET A 33 14.27 20.44 -4.99
C MET A 33 14.15 19.52 -3.77
N SER A 34 14.63 18.29 -3.94
CA SER A 34 14.84 17.34 -2.84
C SER A 34 16.24 16.74 -2.98
N SER A 35 17.01 16.72 -1.89
CA SER A 35 18.38 16.17 -1.85
C SER A 35 19.31 16.68 -2.96
N GLY A 36 19.17 17.96 -3.34
CA GLY A 36 20.00 18.62 -4.36
C GLY A 36 19.63 18.28 -5.80
N GLN A 37 18.52 17.58 -6.04
CA GLN A 37 17.99 17.28 -7.36
C GLN A 37 16.62 17.95 -7.55
N LEU A 38 16.28 18.25 -8.81
CA LEU A 38 14.94 18.67 -9.20
C LEU A 38 13.93 17.60 -8.77
N GLN A 39 12.76 18.04 -8.32
CA GLN A 39 11.58 17.19 -8.07
C GLN A 39 10.34 17.81 -8.71
N ILE A 40 9.25 17.05 -8.75
CA ILE A 40 7.93 17.61 -9.11
C ILE A 40 7.61 18.74 -8.11
N PRO A 41 7.27 19.95 -8.59
CA PRO A 41 7.01 21.09 -7.72
C PRO A 41 5.91 20.80 -6.69
N THR A 42 6.19 21.08 -5.42
CA THR A 42 5.13 21.17 -4.39
C THR A 42 4.82 22.64 -4.18
N ILE A 43 3.56 23.01 -4.42
CA ILE A 43 3.06 24.38 -4.32
C ILE A 43 2.01 24.42 -3.20
N SER A 44 2.10 25.42 -2.33
CA SER A 44 1.06 25.75 -1.36
C SER A 44 0.90 27.25 -1.30
N TYR A 45 -0.35 27.72 -1.31
CA TYR A 45 -0.69 29.13 -1.11
C TYR A 45 -1.02 29.44 0.36
N GLY A 46 -0.98 28.43 1.23
CA GLY A 46 -1.29 28.54 2.66
C GLY A 46 -2.78 28.68 2.95
N ASP A 47 -3.08 28.79 4.25
CA ASP A 47 -4.44 28.94 4.74
C ASP A 47 -4.77 30.41 5.01
N LEU A 48 -5.99 30.81 4.69
CA LEU A 48 -6.60 32.03 5.20
C LEU A 48 -7.32 31.71 6.50
N GLU A 49 -6.82 32.24 7.62
CA GLU A 49 -7.49 32.18 8.91
C GLU A 49 -8.19 33.52 9.21
N PHE A 50 -9.45 33.45 9.58
CA PHE A 50 -10.28 34.63 9.83
C PHE A 50 -11.32 34.40 10.93
N ILE A 51 -11.79 35.50 11.51
CA ILE A 51 -12.85 35.43 12.52
C ILE A 51 -14.22 35.21 11.88
N CYS A 52 -14.95 34.22 12.39
CA CYS A 52 -16.35 33.96 12.10
C CYS A 52 -17.17 33.98 13.41
N SER A 53 -17.93 35.05 13.63
CA SER A 53 -18.71 35.25 14.86
C SER A 53 -19.84 36.27 14.69
N ASP A 54 -20.84 36.21 15.57
CA ASP A 54 -21.95 37.17 15.62
C ASP A 54 -21.51 38.64 15.73
N ALA A 55 -20.33 38.91 16.31
CA ALA A 55 -19.80 40.27 16.45
C ALA A 55 -19.57 40.97 15.10
N TYR A 56 -19.41 40.20 14.01
CA TYR A 56 -19.25 40.69 12.64
C TYR A 56 -20.41 40.31 11.74
N GLY A 57 -21.49 39.74 12.28
CA GLY A 57 -22.68 39.33 11.52
C GLY A 57 -22.41 38.24 10.46
N ASN A 58 -21.29 37.52 10.58
CA ASN A 58 -20.83 36.56 9.57
C ASN A 58 -20.91 35.09 10.02
N GLU A 59 -21.56 34.81 11.16
CA GLU A 59 -21.67 33.44 11.68
C GLU A 59 -22.39 32.48 10.70
N GLU A 60 -23.36 33.01 9.94
CA GLU A 60 -24.10 32.28 8.92
C GLU A 60 -23.22 31.72 7.79
N TRP A 61 -22.01 32.26 7.57
CA TRP A 61 -21.07 31.77 6.56
C TRP A 61 -20.69 30.31 6.77
N SER A 62 -20.79 29.82 8.01
CA SER A 62 -20.57 28.41 8.35
C SER A 62 -21.59 27.46 7.71
N SER A 63 -22.73 27.99 7.22
CA SER A 63 -23.78 27.22 6.55
C SER A 63 -23.60 27.11 5.04
N TYR A 64 -22.67 27.88 4.45
CA TYR A 64 -22.41 27.85 3.02
C TYR A 64 -21.43 26.72 2.65
N ASP A 65 -21.51 26.23 1.42
CA ASP A 65 -20.47 25.38 0.86
C ASP A 65 -19.38 26.27 0.24
N TRP A 66 -18.22 26.27 0.88
CA TRP A 66 -17.04 27.03 0.42
C TRP A 66 -16.21 26.23 -0.58
N SER A 67 -16.45 24.93 -0.73
CA SER A 67 -15.63 24.07 -1.58
C SER A 67 -15.62 24.58 -3.01
N ASN A 68 -14.42 24.84 -3.55
CA ASN A 68 -14.22 25.40 -4.90
C ASN A 68 -14.78 26.82 -5.13
N ALA A 69 -15.21 27.54 -4.08
CA ALA A 69 -15.60 28.94 -4.19
C ALA A 69 -14.42 29.79 -4.69
N LEU A 70 -14.71 30.80 -5.51
CA LEU A 70 -13.69 31.68 -6.08
C LEU A 70 -13.14 32.62 -5.00
N ALA A 71 -11.82 32.78 -4.96
CA ALA A 71 -11.15 33.71 -4.06
C ALA A 71 -10.12 34.56 -4.81
N SER A 72 -10.00 35.80 -4.36
CA SER A 72 -8.98 36.75 -4.82
C SER A 72 -8.40 37.50 -3.64
N CYS A 73 -7.08 37.61 -3.56
CA CYS A 73 -6.40 38.41 -2.55
C CYS A 73 -5.80 39.65 -3.20
N TRP A 74 -5.98 40.80 -2.55
CA TRP A 74 -5.50 42.09 -2.99
C TRP A 74 -4.63 42.72 -1.91
N TYR A 75 -3.57 43.42 -2.33
CA TYR A 75 -2.62 44.12 -1.47
C TYR A 75 -2.52 45.59 -1.91
N GLY A 76 -2.66 46.50 -0.96
CA GLY A 76 -2.61 47.94 -1.18
C GLY A 76 -2.67 48.71 0.14
N GLU A 77 -2.45 50.02 0.08
CA GLU A 77 -2.52 50.91 1.24
C GLU A 77 -3.95 51.37 1.48
N ASP A 78 -4.36 51.45 2.75
CA ASP A 78 -5.70 51.89 3.13
C ASP A 78 -5.94 53.36 2.75
N GLY A 79 -7.06 53.63 2.09
CA GLY A 79 -7.44 54.96 1.58
C GLY A 79 -7.07 55.24 0.12
N ASP A 80 -6.24 54.40 -0.51
CA ASP A 80 -5.95 54.52 -1.95
C ASP A 80 -7.12 54.03 -2.82
N PRO A 81 -7.28 54.54 -4.05
CA PRO A 81 -8.28 54.01 -4.97
C PRO A 81 -7.95 52.55 -5.32
N PHE A 82 -8.98 51.70 -5.48
CA PHE A 82 -8.78 50.26 -5.73
C PHE A 82 -7.92 49.96 -6.96
N SER A 83 -7.81 50.89 -7.91
CA SER A 83 -6.91 50.77 -9.07
C SER A 83 -5.43 50.69 -8.70
N GLU A 84 -5.02 51.18 -7.53
CA GLU A 84 -3.65 51.10 -7.02
C GLU A 84 -3.40 49.80 -6.23
N TYR A 85 -4.46 49.03 -5.92
CA TYR A 85 -4.31 47.74 -5.27
C TYR A 85 -3.80 46.71 -6.28
N THR A 86 -2.83 45.91 -5.84
CA THR A 86 -2.27 44.82 -6.63
C THR A 86 -2.94 43.50 -6.25
N GLN A 87 -3.47 42.78 -7.23
CA GLN A 87 -3.95 41.42 -7.02
C GLN A 87 -2.75 40.48 -6.80
N VAL A 88 -2.71 39.79 -5.66
CA VAL A 88 -1.62 38.87 -5.28
C VAL A 88 -2.01 37.40 -5.40
N PHE A 89 -3.31 37.10 -5.48
CA PHE A 89 -3.84 35.75 -5.69
C PHE A 89 -5.18 35.79 -6.42
N ALA A 90 -5.38 34.82 -7.30
CA ALA A 90 -6.66 34.45 -7.88
C ALA A 90 -6.76 32.93 -7.94
N GLY A 91 -7.83 32.36 -7.40
CA GLY A 91 -7.98 30.91 -7.37
C GLY A 91 -9.27 30.47 -6.70
N ARG A 92 -9.22 29.33 -6.03
CA ARG A 92 -10.32 28.74 -5.28
C ARG A 92 -9.95 28.57 -3.82
N VAL A 93 -10.92 28.15 -3.02
CA VAL A 93 -10.69 27.76 -1.63
C VAL A 93 -11.11 26.33 -1.37
N SER A 94 -10.52 25.73 -0.33
CA SER A 94 -10.96 24.44 0.21
C SER A 94 -12.34 24.54 0.85
N GLY A 95 -12.81 23.42 1.39
CA GLY A 95 -13.93 23.44 2.33
C GLY A 95 -13.64 24.32 3.55
N PHE A 96 -14.71 24.81 4.16
CA PHE A 96 -14.71 25.65 5.36
C PHE A 96 -14.44 24.81 6.61
N ASN A 97 -13.44 25.20 7.40
CA ASN A 97 -13.19 24.64 8.70
C ASN A 97 -13.37 25.72 9.77
N ARG A 98 -13.98 25.40 10.91
CA ARG A 98 -14.16 26.37 12.01
C ARG A 98 -13.94 25.70 13.36
N GLN A 99 -13.13 26.36 14.18
CA GLN A 99 -12.94 26.05 15.59
C GLN A 99 -13.27 27.28 16.42
N GLU A 100 -14.36 27.22 17.19
CA GLU A 100 -14.90 28.37 17.92
C GLU A 100 -15.12 29.58 17.00
N ILE A 101 -14.45 30.70 17.24
CA ILE A 101 -14.56 31.91 16.42
C ILE A 101 -13.55 31.96 15.27
N TYR A 102 -12.63 31.00 15.17
CA TYR A 102 -11.59 30.96 14.13
C TYR A 102 -12.03 30.03 13.00
N ALA A 103 -12.22 30.59 11.82
CA ALA A 103 -12.48 29.85 10.60
C ALA A 103 -11.24 29.84 9.72
N SER A 104 -11.04 28.76 8.97
CA SER A 104 -9.96 28.65 8.00
C SER A 104 -10.42 28.00 6.69
N VAL A 105 -9.82 28.47 5.61
CA VAL A 105 -9.90 27.87 4.27
C VAL A 105 -8.51 27.87 3.64
N ALA A 106 -8.11 26.78 3.00
CA ALA A 106 -6.87 26.72 2.24
C ALA A 106 -7.05 27.43 0.89
N LEU A 107 -6.07 28.23 0.49
CA LEU A 107 -6.03 28.80 -0.86
C LEU A 107 -5.56 27.73 -1.86
N LEU A 108 -6.38 27.49 -2.87
CA LEU A 108 -6.13 26.52 -3.94
C LEU A 108 -5.83 27.29 -5.22
N GLY A 109 -4.60 27.15 -5.73
CA GLY A 109 -4.19 27.80 -6.96
C GLY A 109 -4.77 27.14 -8.21
N SER A 110 -4.30 27.57 -9.37
CA SER A 110 -4.74 27.04 -10.66
C SER A 110 -4.40 25.56 -10.84
N GLU A 111 -3.41 25.04 -10.12
CA GLU A 111 -3.03 23.62 -10.12
C GLU A 111 -4.11 22.67 -9.57
N ALA A 112 -5.06 23.17 -8.78
CA ALA A 112 -6.12 22.35 -8.23
C ALA A 112 -7.03 21.74 -9.31
N ASP A 113 -7.29 22.45 -10.42
CA ASP A 113 -8.09 21.91 -11.53
C ASP A 113 -7.37 20.78 -12.29
N LEU A 114 -6.03 20.71 -12.21
CA LEU A 114 -5.25 19.64 -12.86
C LEU A 114 -5.45 18.28 -12.19
N GLN A 115 -6.03 18.23 -10.99
CA GLN A 115 -6.35 16.98 -10.29
C GLN A 115 -7.49 16.19 -10.96
N ARG A 116 -8.15 16.75 -11.98
CA ARG A 116 -9.19 16.04 -12.73
C ARG A 116 -8.60 14.83 -13.49
N PRO A 117 -9.38 13.74 -13.65
CA PRO A 117 -8.94 12.58 -14.42
C PRO A 117 -8.60 12.96 -15.86
N ALA A 118 -7.45 12.51 -16.35
CA ALA A 118 -7.08 12.65 -17.76
C ALA A 118 -7.79 11.61 -18.64
N LEU A 119 -8.21 10.48 -18.05
CA LEU A 119 -9.07 9.47 -18.66
C LEU A 119 -10.42 9.51 -17.93
N PHE A 120 -11.49 9.88 -18.64
CA PHE A 120 -12.83 10.06 -18.08
C PHE A 120 -13.91 9.27 -18.81
N ASP A 121 -13.65 8.82 -20.04
CA ASP A 121 -14.57 7.97 -20.81
C ASP A 121 -14.28 6.48 -20.59
N GLU A 122 -15.32 5.71 -20.35
CA GLU A 122 -15.32 4.25 -20.22
C GLU A 122 -16.03 3.59 -21.41
N TYR A 123 -15.71 2.32 -21.69
CA TYR A 123 -16.45 1.52 -22.67
C TYR A 123 -17.83 1.12 -22.14
N GLU A 124 -18.89 1.39 -22.89
CA GLU A 124 -20.26 1.02 -22.49
C GLU A 124 -20.57 -0.49 -22.64
N GLY A 125 -19.79 -1.21 -23.46
CA GLY A 125 -19.96 -2.64 -23.71
C GLY A 125 -21.13 -3.00 -24.65
N THR A 126 -21.58 -2.04 -25.47
CA THR A 126 -22.75 -2.18 -26.38
C THR A 126 -22.39 -2.71 -27.78
N GLY A 127 -21.11 -2.96 -28.05
CA GLY A 127 -20.57 -3.33 -29.35
C GLY A 127 -20.02 -2.13 -30.13
N GLY A 128 -19.38 -2.38 -31.28
CA GLY A 128 -18.83 -1.32 -32.11
C GLY A 128 -17.71 -0.52 -31.42
N LEU A 129 -17.80 0.82 -31.48
CA LEU A 129 -16.86 1.73 -30.80
C LEU A 129 -16.84 1.58 -29.27
N GLU A 130 -17.94 1.09 -28.69
CA GLU A 130 -18.06 0.88 -27.24
C GLU A 130 -17.62 -0.51 -26.80
N GLY A 131 -17.15 -1.32 -27.75
CA GLY A 131 -16.63 -2.65 -27.53
C GLY A 131 -17.63 -3.67 -26.98
N GLY A 132 -17.22 -4.93 -26.93
CA GLY A 132 -18.07 -6.01 -26.40
C GLY A 132 -18.30 -5.91 -24.88
N ALA A 133 -19.32 -6.62 -24.38
CA ALA A 133 -19.68 -6.63 -22.95
C ALA A 133 -18.53 -7.01 -22.00
N GLY A 134 -17.50 -7.73 -22.49
CA GLY A 134 -16.33 -8.14 -21.70
C GLY A 134 -15.40 -7.02 -21.25
N ILE A 135 -15.46 -5.83 -21.87
CA ILE A 135 -14.63 -4.67 -21.50
C ILE A 135 -15.45 -3.50 -20.92
N LYS A 136 -16.74 -3.72 -20.62
CA LYS A 136 -17.61 -2.71 -20.05
C LYS A 136 -17.04 -2.11 -18.76
N GLY A 137 -17.06 -0.78 -18.65
CA GLY A 137 -16.56 -0.05 -17.48
C GLY A 137 -15.03 0.06 -17.41
N THR A 138 -14.30 -0.41 -18.43
CA THR A 138 -12.86 -0.13 -18.54
C THR A 138 -12.64 1.21 -19.22
N LEU A 139 -11.62 1.97 -18.78
CA LEU A 139 -11.31 3.28 -19.34
C LEU A 139 -10.78 3.16 -20.78
N LYS A 140 -11.20 4.09 -21.64
CA LYS A 140 -10.68 4.16 -23.01
C LYS A 140 -9.21 4.61 -23.01
N PRO A 141 -8.36 4.04 -23.89
CA PRO A 141 -6.94 4.37 -23.91
C PRO A 141 -6.71 5.81 -24.37
N ARG A 142 -5.63 6.43 -23.89
CA ARG A 142 -5.22 7.80 -24.25
C ARG A 142 -3.76 7.82 -24.68
N ALA A 143 -3.46 8.45 -25.81
CA ALA A 143 -2.13 8.48 -26.44
C ALA A 143 -1.83 9.91 -26.91
N HIS A 144 -0.68 10.44 -26.55
CA HIS A 144 -0.18 11.76 -27.02
C HIS A 144 1.30 11.66 -27.39
N GLY A 145 1.72 12.47 -28.36
CA GLY A 145 3.04 12.35 -28.98
C GLY A 145 3.30 10.98 -29.61
N PHE A 146 4.57 10.66 -29.85
CA PHE A 146 4.95 9.43 -30.55
C PHE A 146 5.21 8.29 -29.55
N CYS A 147 4.18 7.49 -29.28
CA CYS A 147 4.23 6.38 -28.34
C CYS A 147 4.66 5.09 -29.05
N LYS A 148 5.82 4.55 -28.69
CA LYS A 148 6.34 3.30 -29.27
C LYS A 148 5.90 2.06 -28.51
N THR A 149 5.56 1.01 -29.26
CA THR A 149 5.27 -0.33 -28.74
C THR A 149 4.15 -0.31 -27.69
N VAL A 150 3.08 0.44 -27.94
CA VAL A 150 1.91 0.46 -27.06
C VAL A 150 1.11 -0.83 -27.24
N SER A 151 0.50 -1.31 -26.15
CA SER A 151 -0.40 -2.45 -26.17
C SER A 151 -1.84 -1.97 -26.34
N PRO A 152 -2.46 -2.18 -27.52
CA PRO A 152 -3.80 -1.67 -27.82
C PRO A 152 -4.90 -2.42 -27.05
N VAL A 153 -6.10 -1.86 -27.00
CA VAL A 153 -7.29 -2.51 -26.41
C VAL A 153 -8.12 -3.15 -27.51
N GLN A 154 -8.39 -4.45 -27.44
CA GLN A 154 -9.28 -5.11 -28.40
C GLN A 154 -10.74 -4.79 -28.07
N ILE A 155 -11.41 -4.05 -28.95
CA ILE A 155 -12.81 -3.64 -28.77
C ILE A 155 -13.77 -4.60 -29.46
N ASP A 156 -13.32 -5.23 -30.54
CA ASP A 156 -14.11 -6.19 -31.32
C ASP A 156 -13.30 -7.47 -31.59
N THR A 157 -13.75 -8.58 -31.01
CA THR A 157 -13.12 -9.88 -31.18
C THR A 157 -13.50 -10.60 -32.47
N VAL A 158 -14.63 -10.23 -33.09
CA VAL A 158 -15.14 -10.84 -34.33
C VAL A 158 -14.43 -10.21 -35.53
N TYR A 159 -14.38 -8.89 -35.58
CA TYR A 159 -13.76 -8.15 -36.67
C TYR A 159 -12.28 -7.83 -36.42
N LEU A 160 -11.74 -8.19 -35.25
CA LEU A 160 -10.35 -7.95 -34.85
C LEU A 160 -9.99 -6.46 -34.87
N VAL A 161 -10.83 -5.64 -34.23
CA VAL A 161 -10.64 -4.18 -34.14
C VAL A 161 -10.04 -3.82 -32.78
N TYR A 162 -9.02 -2.99 -32.83
CA TYR A 162 -8.23 -2.56 -31.68
C TYR A 162 -8.21 -1.04 -31.60
N GLN A 163 -8.28 -0.50 -30.38
CA GLN A 163 -8.24 0.94 -30.10
C GLN A 163 -6.96 1.31 -29.34
N VAL A 164 -6.33 2.41 -29.76
CA VAL A 164 -5.16 3.02 -29.12
C VAL A 164 -5.45 4.40 -28.53
N HIS A 165 -6.53 5.05 -28.98
CA HIS A 165 -6.94 6.35 -28.46
C HIS A 165 -8.46 6.50 -28.54
N GLY A 166 -9.12 6.83 -27.43
CA GLY A 166 -10.57 6.99 -27.35
C GLY A 166 -11.09 8.43 -27.30
N TYR A 167 -10.21 9.44 -27.29
CA TYR A 167 -10.57 10.84 -27.02
C TYR A 167 -10.56 11.73 -28.28
N GLY A 168 -10.82 11.13 -29.45
CA GLY A 168 -10.90 11.84 -30.73
C GLY A 168 -9.89 11.34 -31.77
N PRO A 169 -9.58 12.15 -32.79
CA PRO A 169 -8.69 11.76 -33.87
C PRO A 169 -7.22 11.73 -33.42
N ILE A 170 -6.45 10.81 -34.00
CA ILE A 170 -4.99 10.70 -33.85
C ILE A 170 -4.28 11.09 -35.14
N ALA A 171 -3.00 11.46 -35.03
CA ALA A 171 -2.17 11.76 -36.19
C ALA A 171 -1.93 10.51 -37.06
N GLY A 172 -1.83 9.33 -36.42
CA GLY A 172 -1.80 8.06 -37.13
C GLY A 172 -1.25 6.90 -36.31
N ILE A 173 -1.30 5.71 -36.89
CA ILE A 173 -0.63 4.50 -36.38
C ILE A 173 0.48 4.19 -37.36
N ALA A 174 1.72 4.41 -36.93
CA ALA A 174 2.87 4.33 -37.82
C ALA A 174 3.20 2.86 -38.16
N LYS A 175 3.11 1.98 -37.17
CA LYS A 175 3.47 0.56 -37.30
C LYS A 175 2.59 -0.30 -36.40
N VAL A 176 2.28 -1.51 -36.83
CA VAL A 176 1.66 -2.56 -36.02
C VAL A 176 2.59 -3.77 -36.05
N TYR A 177 2.78 -4.38 -34.88
CA TYR A 177 3.65 -5.52 -34.67
C TYR A 177 2.83 -6.69 -34.16
N ASP A 178 2.87 -7.80 -34.87
CA ASP A 178 2.37 -9.09 -34.39
C ASP A 178 3.57 -9.98 -34.06
N PHE A 179 3.64 -10.50 -32.83
CA PHE A 179 4.78 -11.31 -32.37
C PHE A 179 6.14 -10.58 -32.49
N ALA A 180 6.13 -9.28 -32.18
CA ALA A 180 7.23 -8.32 -32.41
C ALA A 180 7.64 -8.12 -33.88
N GLN A 181 7.00 -8.81 -34.84
CA GLN A 181 7.28 -8.69 -36.27
C GLN A 181 6.42 -7.57 -36.84
N GLU A 182 7.06 -6.63 -37.54
CA GLU A 182 6.36 -5.53 -38.21
C GLU A 182 5.45 -6.09 -39.31
N LEU A 183 4.18 -5.71 -39.27
CA LEU A 183 3.25 -5.92 -40.38
C LEU A 183 3.54 -4.91 -41.49
N ASP A 184 3.17 -5.24 -42.73
CA ASP A 184 3.30 -4.34 -43.88
C ASP A 184 2.58 -3.00 -43.68
N THR A 185 2.72 -2.05 -44.60
CA THR A 185 2.02 -0.75 -44.48
C THR A 185 0.50 -0.94 -44.48
N ALA A 186 -0.22 -0.16 -43.65
CA ALA A 186 -1.68 -0.16 -43.64
C ALA A 186 -2.26 0.05 -45.05
N ILE A 187 -3.21 -0.78 -45.46
CA ILE A 187 -3.72 -0.76 -46.84
C ILE A 187 -4.74 0.35 -47.08
N ALA A 188 -5.34 0.88 -46.00
CA ALA A 188 -6.33 1.95 -46.04
C ALA A 188 -6.43 2.67 -44.70
N ASN A 189 -6.85 3.94 -44.74
CA ASN A 189 -7.36 4.69 -43.59
C ASN A 189 -8.79 5.16 -43.90
N VAL A 190 -9.77 4.69 -43.14
CA VAL A 190 -11.19 5.02 -43.31
C VAL A 190 -11.68 5.99 -42.25
N SER A 191 -12.89 6.53 -42.41
CA SER A 191 -13.40 7.61 -41.53
C SER A 191 -14.27 7.09 -40.38
N THR A 192 -14.86 5.90 -40.51
CA THR A 192 -15.76 5.35 -39.50
C THR A 192 -15.44 3.90 -39.14
N TYR A 193 -15.89 3.46 -37.96
CA TYR A 193 -15.81 2.06 -37.56
C TYR A 193 -16.56 1.14 -38.53
N ASN A 194 -17.73 1.54 -39.04
CA ASN A 194 -18.52 0.73 -39.97
C ASN A 194 -17.80 0.51 -41.32
N GLU A 195 -17.14 1.54 -41.84
CA GLU A 195 -16.28 1.40 -43.02
C GLU A 195 -15.11 0.46 -42.75
N LEU A 196 -14.53 0.51 -41.54
CA LEU A 196 -13.37 -0.30 -41.16
C LEU A 196 -13.72 -1.80 -41.12
N ILE A 197 -14.88 -2.16 -40.55
CA ILE A 197 -15.33 -3.56 -40.51
C ILE A 197 -15.86 -4.08 -41.85
N ALA A 198 -16.22 -3.17 -42.78
CA ALA A 198 -16.68 -3.54 -44.11
C ALA A 198 -15.53 -3.89 -45.08
N LEU A 199 -14.28 -3.56 -44.75
CA LEU A 199 -13.11 -3.90 -45.58
C LEU A 199 -12.90 -5.42 -45.66
N ASP A 200 -12.53 -5.90 -46.84
CA ASP A 200 -12.06 -7.28 -47.01
C ASP A 200 -10.53 -7.30 -46.84
N LEU A 201 -10.05 -7.77 -45.69
CA LEU A 201 -8.64 -7.80 -45.33
C LEU A 201 -8.15 -9.24 -45.31
N GLN A 202 -7.07 -9.52 -46.03
CA GLN A 202 -6.41 -10.83 -45.99
C GLN A 202 -5.50 -10.95 -44.74
N PRO A 203 -5.18 -12.17 -44.28
CA PRO A 203 -4.21 -12.36 -43.21
C PRO A 203 -2.87 -11.65 -43.51
N GLY A 204 -2.34 -10.94 -42.52
CA GLY A 204 -1.16 -10.07 -42.67
C GLY A 204 -1.45 -8.63 -43.11
N GLN A 205 -2.63 -8.35 -43.65
CA GLN A 205 -3.07 -6.98 -43.97
C GLN A 205 -3.76 -6.33 -42.77
N TRP A 206 -3.65 -5.00 -42.69
CA TRP A 206 -4.36 -4.20 -41.71
C TRP A 206 -4.76 -2.84 -42.28
N ALA A 207 -5.74 -2.21 -41.65
CA ALA A 207 -6.23 -0.89 -42.02
C ALA A 207 -6.53 -0.07 -40.76
N THR A 208 -6.59 1.26 -40.90
CA THR A 208 -6.80 2.18 -39.78
C THR A 208 -8.10 2.96 -39.91
N CYS A 209 -8.57 3.47 -38.78
CA CYS A 209 -9.52 4.57 -38.70
C CYS A 209 -8.96 5.59 -37.71
N ASN A 210 -8.12 6.49 -38.21
CA ASN A 210 -7.42 7.48 -37.39
C ASN A 210 -8.39 8.46 -36.72
N ALA A 211 -9.60 8.66 -37.26
CA ALA A 211 -10.64 9.50 -36.67
C ALA A 211 -11.11 9.00 -35.28
N HIS A 212 -10.96 7.70 -35.01
CA HIS A 212 -11.37 7.05 -33.76
C HIS A 212 -10.23 6.31 -33.05
N GLY A 213 -8.98 6.51 -33.49
CA GLY A 213 -7.81 5.85 -32.93
C GLY A 213 -7.85 4.33 -33.04
N LEU A 214 -8.34 3.80 -34.17
CA LEU A 214 -8.54 2.36 -34.38
C LEU A 214 -7.62 1.80 -35.46
N PHE A 215 -7.36 0.50 -35.34
CA PHE A 215 -6.93 -0.33 -36.46
C PHE A 215 -7.60 -1.70 -36.43
N ARG A 216 -7.61 -2.36 -37.59
CA ARG A 216 -8.20 -3.68 -37.79
C ARG A 216 -7.20 -4.61 -38.48
N LEU A 217 -7.12 -5.85 -38.00
CA LEU A 217 -6.32 -6.92 -38.62
C LEU A 217 -7.17 -7.78 -39.57
N GLY A 218 -6.56 -8.30 -40.63
CA GLY A 218 -7.15 -9.28 -41.55
C GLY A 218 -6.98 -10.74 -41.13
N GLY A 219 -6.24 -11.03 -40.05
CA GLY A 219 -6.07 -12.36 -39.49
C GLY A 219 -5.98 -12.33 -37.97
N SER A 220 -6.45 -13.38 -37.31
CA SER A 220 -6.36 -13.50 -35.84
C SER A 220 -4.92 -13.74 -35.41
N THR A 221 -4.50 -13.06 -34.34
CA THR A 221 -3.23 -13.32 -33.67
C THR A 221 -3.45 -14.02 -32.33
N ASP A 222 -2.64 -15.03 -32.04
CA ASP A 222 -2.51 -15.64 -30.71
C ASP A 222 -1.28 -15.12 -29.95
N LYS A 223 -0.53 -14.20 -30.56
CA LYS A 223 0.70 -13.61 -30.03
C LYS A 223 0.45 -12.18 -29.54
N LYS A 224 1.47 -11.59 -28.93
CA LYS A 224 1.40 -10.24 -28.39
C LYS A 224 1.38 -9.23 -29.53
N LEU A 225 0.33 -8.42 -29.53
CA LEU A 225 0.13 -7.32 -30.47
C LEU A 225 0.60 -6.01 -29.84
N THR A 226 1.47 -5.27 -30.54
CA THR A 226 1.89 -3.91 -30.16
C THR A 226 1.89 -2.98 -31.37
N CYS A 227 1.95 -1.67 -31.15
CA CYS A 227 1.96 -0.70 -32.24
C CYS A 227 2.68 0.60 -31.86
N ASP A 228 3.13 1.33 -32.87
CA ASP A 228 3.67 2.68 -32.72
C ASP A 228 2.60 3.69 -33.12
N VAL A 229 2.26 4.59 -32.20
CA VAL A 229 1.12 5.49 -32.33
C VAL A 229 1.61 6.93 -32.30
N MET A 230 1.25 7.68 -33.34
CA MET A 230 1.31 9.14 -33.34
C MET A 230 -0.02 9.63 -32.76
N GLY A 231 0.01 10.06 -31.49
CA GLY A 231 -1.16 10.29 -30.65
C GLY A 231 -2.10 11.42 -31.09
N ALA A 232 -2.82 11.98 -30.12
CA ALA A 232 -3.93 12.89 -30.34
C ALA A 232 -3.63 14.06 -31.30
N LEU A 233 -4.63 14.40 -32.12
CA LEU A 233 -4.72 15.70 -32.80
C LEU A 233 -5.56 16.64 -31.95
N TYR A 234 -5.04 17.83 -31.68
CA TYR A 234 -5.80 18.90 -31.05
C TYR A 234 -6.12 19.97 -32.09
N ASN A 235 -7.40 20.18 -32.38
CA ASN A 235 -7.86 21.07 -33.47
C ASN A 235 -7.15 20.80 -34.81
N GLY A 236 -6.93 19.52 -35.13
CA GLY A 236 -6.25 19.08 -36.35
C GLY A 236 -4.72 19.21 -36.33
N VAL A 237 -4.12 19.64 -35.21
CA VAL A 237 -2.66 19.79 -35.06
C VAL A 237 -2.12 18.64 -34.22
N TYR A 238 -1.05 18.00 -34.69
CA TYR A 238 -0.36 16.95 -33.94
C TYR A 238 0.43 17.54 -32.78
N THR A 239 0.13 17.08 -31.56
CA THR A 239 0.80 17.50 -30.33
C THR A 239 1.84 16.45 -29.93
N ASN A 240 3.12 16.73 -30.20
CA ASN A 240 4.23 15.80 -29.95
C ASN A 240 5.35 16.36 -29.08
N THR A 241 5.21 17.59 -28.58
CA THR A 241 6.22 18.22 -27.72
C THR A 241 5.69 18.46 -26.32
N VAL A 242 6.61 18.55 -25.34
CA VAL A 242 6.30 18.88 -23.95
C VAL A 242 5.40 20.11 -23.87
N LYS A 243 5.72 21.17 -24.64
CA LYS A 243 4.90 22.38 -24.74
C LYS A 243 3.49 22.09 -25.25
N THR A 244 3.36 21.47 -26.42
CA THR A 244 2.06 21.32 -27.09
C THR A 244 1.13 20.38 -26.31
N ILE A 245 1.67 19.27 -25.80
CA ILE A 245 0.94 18.29 -24.97
C ILE A 245 0.50 18.93 -23.64
N THR A 246 1.41 19.61 -22.93
CA THR A 246 1.09 20.23 -21.64
C THR A 246 0.02 21.32 -21.77
N GLN A 247 0.16 22.22 -22.76
CA GLN A 247 -0.81 23.30 -22.97
C GLN A 247 -2.19 22.77 -23.37
N GLN A 248 -2.24 21.70 -24.17
CA GLN A 248 -3.49 21.03 -24.50
C GLN A 248 -4.17 20.47 -23.26
N LEU A 249 -3.49 19.62 -22.49
CA LEU A 249 -4.09 18.93 -21.35
C LEU A 249 -4.56 19.92 -20.27
N ILE A 250 -3.80 21.00 -20.05
CA ILE A 250 -4.23 22.08 -19.17
C ILE A 250 -5.51 22.74 -19.71
N ARG A 251 -5.60 23.01 -21.03
CA ARG A 251 -6.80 23.63 -21.62
C ARG A 251 -8.05 22.76 -21.55
N GLU A 252 -7.91 21.44 -21.53
CA GLU A 252 -9.06 20.54 -21.41
C GLU A 252 -9.75 20.68 -20.04
N VAL A 253 -8.98 20.94 -18.98
CA VAL A 253 -9.52 21.14 -17.62
C VAL A 253 -9.71 22.63 -17.27
N GLN A 254 -8.97 23.51 -17.96
CA GLN A 254 -9.00 24.96 -17.83
C GLN A 254 -9.08 25.64 -19.21
N PRO A 255 -10.28 25.73 -19.83
CA PRO A 255 -10.42 26.29 -21.17
C PRO A 255 -9.89 27.72 -21.36
N THR A 256 -9.88 28.51 -20.28
CA THR A 256 -9.39 29.90 -20.25
C THR A 256 -7.94 30.03 -19.77
N ALA A 257 -7.19 28.93 -19.66
CA ALA A 257 -5.81 28.94 -19.21
C ALA A 257 -4.92 29.88 -20.05
N VAL A 258 -4.21 30.76 -19.36
CA VAL A 258 -3.24 31.68 -19.97
C VAL A 258 -1.85 31.10 -19.78
N PHE A 259 -1.02 31.17 -20.83
CA PHE A 259 0.34 30.63 -20.80
C PHE A 259 1.37 31.76 -20.91
N GLY A 260 2.42 31.65 -20.10
CA GLY A 260 3.68 32.39 -20.23
C GLY A 260 4.61 31.73 -21.23
N THR A 261 5.91 31.89 -21.02
CA THR A 261 6.93 31.31 -21.91
C THR A 261 7.11 29.82 -21.65
N PHE A 262 6.88 29.01 -22.69
CA PHE A 262 7.20 27.58 -22.75
C PHE A 262 8.39 27.31 -23.70
N GLY A 263 9.14 28.36 -24.05
CA GLY A 263 10.18 28.34 -25.09
C GLY A 263 11.28 27.30 -24.84
N ALA A 264 11.63 27.06 -23.57
CA ALA A 264 12.68 26.12 -23.19
C ALA A 264 12.43 24.68 -23.67
N PHE A 265 11.16 24.28 -23.81
CA PHE A 265 10.77 22.93 -24.22
C PHE A 265 9.79 22.95 -25.39
N ALA A 266 9.91 23.97 -26.26
CA ALA A 266 9.06 24.09 -27.44
C ALA A 266 9.25 22.91 -28.41
N ASP A 267 10.50 22.46 -28.56
CA ASP A 267 10.92 21.41 -29.50
C ASP A 267 11.26 20.08 -28.80
N ALA A 268 11.10 20.02 -27.47
CA ALA A 268 11.36 18.80 -26.71
C ALA A 268 10.24 17.79 -26.97
N GLU A 269 10.51 16.75 -27.75
CA GLU A 269 9.55 15.69 -28.03
C GLU A 269 9.24 14.89 -26.75
N TRP A 270 7.97 14.57 -26.56
CA TRP A 270 7.52 13.76 -25.43
C TRP A 270 6.27 12.96 -25.82
N CYS A 271 6.01 11.89 -25.09
CA CYS A 271 4.84 11.06 -25.34
C CYS A 271 4.26 10.50 -24.04
N PHE A 272 2.96 10.23 -24.04
CA PHE A 272 2.33 9.44 -22.99
C PHE A 272 1.27 8.50 -23.55
N TYR A 273 1.19 7.30 -22.98
CA TYR A 273 0.14 6.33 -23.22
C TYR A 273 -0.43 5.83 -21.89
N ALA A 274 -1.74 5.86 -21.74
CA ALA A 274 -2.41 5.39 -20.53
C ALA A 274 -3.68 4.62 -20.86
N LYS A 275 -3.96 3.58 -20.08
CA LYS A 275 -5.20 2.78 -20.11
C LYS A 275 -5.89 2.71 -18.74
N GLU A 276 -5.26 3.31 -17.74
CA GLU A 276 -5.65 3.26 -16.34
C GLU A 276 -5.78 4.70 -15.82
N ALA A 277 -6.48 4.86 -14.71
CA ALA A 277 -6.75 6.16 -14.11
C ALA A 277 -5.45 6.93 -13.81
N THR A 278 -5.37 8.17 -14.30
CA THR A 278 -4.29 9.12 -14.02
C THR A 278 -4.86 10.54 -14.09
N SER A 279 -4.28 11.49 -13.37
CA SER A 279 -4.73 12.89 -13.39
C SER A 279 -4.02 13.69 -14.48
N VAL A 280 -4.60 14.83 -14.87
CA VAL A 280 -3.90 15.76 -15.77
C VAL A 280 -2.61 16.27 -15.12
N ALA A 281 -2.62 16.51 -13.81
CA ALA A 281 -1.46 16.94 -13.02
C ALA A 281 -0.30 15.96 -13.17
N ASP A 282 -0.53 14.67 -12.96
CA ASP A 282 0.52 13.64 -13.06
C ASP A 282 1.20 13.65 -14.42
N ILE A 283 0.42 13.80 -15.50
CA ILE A 283 0.93 13.80 -16.86
C ILE A 283 1.74 15.07 -17.14
N VAL A 284 1.18 16.25 -16.88
CA VAL A 284 1.83 17.52 -17.25
C VAL A 284 3.05 17.84 -16.40
N TYR A 285 2.99 17.56 -15.09
CA TYR A 285 4.16 17.74 -14.23
C TYR A 285 5.27 16.77 -14.61
N ARG A 286 4.93 15.52 -14.96
CA ARG A 286 5.91 14.54 -15.40
C ARG A 286 6.54 14.91 -16.74
N ALA A 287 5.77 15.39 -17.72
CA ALA A 287 6.30 15.85 -19.00
C ALA A 287 7.38 16.93 -18.83
N ILE A 288 7.10 17.91 -17.97
CA ILE A 288 8.00 19.02 -17.69
C ILE A 288 9.20 18.58 -16.85
N TYR A 289 8.98 17.71 -15.86
CA TYR A 289 10.03 17.15 -15.02
C TYR A 289 11.04 16.32 -15.84
N GLU A 290 10.55 15.42 -16.70
CA GLU A 290 11.41 14.58 -17.56
C GLU A 290 12.20 15.41 -18.58
N ALA A 291 11.71 16.59 -18.95
CA ALA A 291 12.44 17.57 -19.77
C ALA A 291 13.48 18.37 -18.98
N GLY A 292 13.55 18.22 -17.65
CA GLY A 292 14.48 18.96 -16.79
C GLY A 292 13.95 20.32 -16.33
N GLY A 293 12.63 20.51 -16.33
CA GLY A 293 11.99 21.77 -15.94
C GLY A 293 11.01 21.66 -14.78
N TYR A 294 10.42 22.79 -14.43
CA TYR A 294 9.32 22.89 -13.46
C TYR A 294 8.17 23.73 -14.04
N LEU A 295 6.94 23.30 -13.75
CA LEU A 295 5.71 23.99 -14.14
C LEU A 295 5.12 24.69 -12.90
N ILE A 296 4.87 25.99 -13.00
CA ILE A 296 4.24 26.77 -11.93
C ILE A 296 3.22 27.76 -12.53
N PRO A 297 2.06 27.99 -11.91
CA PRO A 297 1.23 29.15 -12.20
C PRO A 297 1.77 30.38 -11.42
N ASP A 298 1.71 31.56 -12.04
CA ASP A 298 1.96 32.81 -11.31
C ASP A 298 0.75 33.21 -10.43
N GLY A 299 0.88 34.30 -9.67
CA GLY A 299 -0.18 34.77 -8.76
C GLY A 299 -1.50 35.14 -9.43
N ALA A 300 -1.52 35.29 -10.76
CA ALA A 300 -2.71 35.53 -11.56
C ALA A 300 -3.23 34.26 -12.26
N GLY A 301 -2.62 33.10 -12.01
CA GLY A 301 -2.99 31.81 -12.61
C GLY A 301 -2.45 31.59 -14.02
N ARG A 302 -1.48 32.38 -14.48
CA ARG A 302 -0.83 32.16 -15.77
C ARG A 302 0.27 31.12 -15.64
N TRP A 303 0.17 30.04 -16.41
CA TRP A 303 1.08 28.91 -16.39
C TRP A 303 2.42 29.24 -17.04
N GLN A 304 3.51 28.95 -16.35
CA GLN A 304 4.87 29.21 -16.81
C GLN A 304 5.77 28.00 -16.57
N VAL A 305 6.81 27.89 -17.40
CA VAL A 305 7.80 26.82 -17.29
C VAL A 305 9.17 27.41 -17.09
N GLY A 306 9.87 26.91 -16.08
CA GLY A 306 11.29 27.17 -15.89
C GLY A 306 12.14 25.99 -16.34
N ASP A 307 13.26 26.29 -17.01
CA ASP A 307 14.35 25.34 -17.23
C ASP A 307 15.27 25.38 -16.02
N PHE A 308 15.38 24.26 -15.30
CA PHE A 308 16.18 24.17 -14.09
C PHE A 308 17.68 24.20 -14.37
N TYR A 309 18.10 23.77 -15.56
CA TYR A 309 19.51 23.63 -15.95
C TYR A 309 19.99 24.75 -16.87
N ALA A 310 19.10 25.66 -17.28
CA ALA A 310 19.46 26.79 -18.12
C ALA A 310 20.60 27.63 -17.51
N PRO A 311 21.64 27.98 -18.30
CA PRO A 311 22.64 28.94 -17.87
C PRO A 311 22.01 30.33 -17.78
N VAL A 312 21.64 30.75 -16.57
CA VAL A 312 21.05 32.07 -16.31
C VAL A 312 22.04 33.02 -15.64
N ASN A 313 21.89 34.32 -15.91
CA ASN A 313 22.49 35.37 -15.08
C ASN A 313 21.88 35.29 -13.68
N ARG A 314 22.63 34.71 -12.74
CA ARG A 314 22.16 34.40 -11.40
C ARG A 314 21.98 35.71 -10.63
N GLY A 315 20.74 36.03 -10.26
CA GLY A 315 20.49 37.00 -9.19
C GLY A 315 21.02 36.41 -7.87
N GLN A 316 21.76 37.19 -7.08
CA GLN A 316 22.22 36.74 -5.77
C GLN A 316 21.15 37.11 -4.73
N LEU A 317 20.61 36.12 -4.01
CA LEU A 317 19.85 36.37 -2.79
C LEU A 317 20.85 36.45 -1.63
N ARG A 318 20.89 37.59 -0.94
CA ARG A 318 21.83 37.84 0.15
C ARG A 318 21.14 37.75 1.51
N SER A 319 21.75 36.98 2.42
CA SER A 319 21.27 36.78 3.80
C SER A 319 21.32 38.06 4.64
N ASP A 320 22.08 39.07 4.22
CA ASP A 320 22.13 40.40 4.82
C ASP A 320 20.91 41.28 4.46
N ARG A 321 19.96 40.74 3.69
CA ARG A 321 18.74 41.42 3.24
C ARG A 321 19.01 42.65 2.35
N SER A 322 20.18 42.72 1.72
CA SER A 322 20.53 43.78 0.76
C SER A 322 19.93 43.58 -0.64
N THR A 323 19.27 42.43 -0.87
CA THR A 323 18.63 42.08 -2.15
C THR A 323 17.17 41.70 -1.92
N LEU A 324 16.31 42.03 -2.89
CA LEU A 324 14.91 41.61 -2.91
C LEU A 324 14.72 40.34 -3.76
N PRO A 325 13.82 39.41 -3.37
CA PRO A 325 13.08 39.38 -2.10
C PRO A 325 13.99 39.20 -0.88
N LEU A 326 13.60 39.78 0.26
CA LEU A 326 14.40 39.76 1.49
C LEU A 326 14.54 38.32 2.01
N VAL A 327 15.77 37.91 2.28
CA VAL A 327 16.05 36.60 2.89
C VAL A 327 15.73 36.67 4.39
N MET A 328 14.65 36.01 4.80
CA MET A 328 14.24 35.98 6.21
C MET A 328 15.06 34.99 7.04
N SER A 329 15.34 33.82 6.47
CA SER A 329 16.19 32.77 7.02
C SER A 329 16.84 31.97 5.88
N HIS A 330 17.94 31.29 6.18
CA HIS A 330 18.58 30.34 5.27
C HIS A 330 19.18 29.20 6.08
N GLU A 331 19.22 28.02 5.48
CA GLU A 331 19.83 26.82 6.04
C GLU A 331 20.62 26.13 4.92
N GLU A 332 21.87 25.76 5.21
CA GLU A 332 22.67 24.92 4.34
C GLU A 332 22.43 23.45 4.71
N LYS A 333 21.76 22.72 3.83
CA LYS A 333 21.52 21.29 4.02
C LYS A 333 22.79 20.49 3.67
N THR A 334 23.02 19.40 4.38
CA THR A 334 24.12 18.46 4.07
C THR A 334 24.04 18.00 2.62
N SER A 335 25.16 18.05 1.88
CA SER A 335 25.19 17.59 0.50
C SER A 335 25.05 16.07 0.43
N THR A 336 24.32 15.59 -0.59
CA THR A 336 24.31 14.18 -0.94
C THR A 336 25.72 13.78 -1.40
N GLY A 337 26.23 12.65 -0.92
CA GLY A 337 27.52 12.10 -1.37
C GLY A 337 27.55 11.87 -2.89
N PRO A 338 28.73 11.69 -3.49
CA PRO A 338 28.87 11.48 -4.93
C PRO A 338 28.04 10.27 -5.39
N VAL A 339 27.36 10.43 -6.53
CA VAL A 339 26.56 9.36 -7.14
C VAL A 339 27.51 8.37 -7.81
N TRP A 340 27.58 7.13 -7.32
CA TRP A 340 28.47 6.09 -7.85
C TRP A 340 27.96 5.44 -9.14
N LYS A 341 26.66 5.61 -9.46
CA LYS A 341 26.01 5.07 -10.65
C LYS A 341 24.90 5.99 -11.12
N VAL A 342 24.91 6.33 -12.41
CA VAL A 342 23.83 7.04 -13.10
C VAL A 342 23.20 6.07 -14.09
N SER A 343 21.87 6.06 -14.15
CA SER A 343 21.15 5.35 -15.22
C SER A 343 20.77 6.38 -16.28
N VAL A 344 21.17 6.14 -17.52
CA VAL A 344 20.77 6.95 -18.67
C VAL A 344 19.65 6.19 -19.37
N GLY A 345 18.47 6.81 -19.46
CA GLY A 345 17.34 6.24 -20.19
C GLY A 345 17.53 6.33 -21.70
N HIS A 346 16.78 5.51 -22.43
CA HIS A 346 16.54 5.67 -23.87
C HIS A 346 15.05 6.05 -24.07
N SER A 347 14.60 6.21 -25.32
CA SER A 347 13.18 6.35 -25.65
C SER A 347 12.32 5.28 -24.95
N ARG A 348 11.18 5.70 -24.41
CA ARG A 348 10.27 4.83 -23.65
C ARG A 348 9.62 3.79 -24.55
N CYS A 349 9.68 2.53 -24.11
CA CYS A 349 8.89 1.43 -24.65
C CYS A 349 7.67 1.20 -23.73
N TRP A 350 6.45 1.29 -24.29
CA TRP A 350 5.21 1.23 -23.49
C TRP A 350 4.77 -0.19 -23.14
N SER A 351 5.21 -1.19 -23.91
CA SER A 351 5.01 -2.60 -23.62
C SER A 351 6.28 -3.38 -23.93
N VAL A 352 6.85 -4.03 -22.91
CA VAL A 352 8.07 -4.85 -23.06
C VAL A 352 7.68 -6.26 -23.46
N HIS A 353 8.33 -6.82 -24.48
CA HIS A 353 8.17 -8.21 -24.89
C HIS A 353 9.06 -9.13 -24.04
N THR A 354 8.53 -10.29 -23.67
CA THR A 354 9.33 -11.42 -23.19
C THR A 354 9.93 -12.18 -24.38
N GLU A 355 10.93 -13.02 -24.13
CA GLU A 355 11.58 -13.81 -25.18
C GLU A 355 10.58 -14.66 -25.98
N SER A 356 9.61 -15.28 -25.30
CA SER A 356 8.54 -16.07 -25.94
C SER A 356 7.49 -15.23 -26.69
N GLU A 357 7.59 -13.91 -26.66
CA GLU A 357 6.70 -12.97 -27.38
C GLU A 357 7.39 -12.33 -28.59
N ILE A 358 8.63 -12.73 -28.91
CA ILE A 358 9.41 -12.24 -30.05
C ILE A 358 9.52 -13.36 -31.09
N SER A 359 9.23 -13.04 -32.35
CA SER A 359 9.41 -14.00 -33.43
C SER A 359 10.87 -14.42 -33.58
N PRO A 360 11.16 -15.74 -33.64
CA PRO A 360 12.49 -16.24 -33.98
C PRO A 360 13.05 -15.60 -35.27
N THR A 361 12.19 -15.36 -36.26
CA THR A 361 12.56 -14.77 -37.56
C THR A 361 13.08 -13.34 -37.48
N ILE A 362 12.86 -12.62 -36.38
CA ILE A 362 13.41 -11.27 -36.20
C ILE A 362 14.90 -11.33 -35.87
N PHE A 363 15.34 -12.42 -35.23
CA PHE A 363 16.76 -12.68 -35.06
C PHE A 363 17.39 -12.98 -36.43
N ASP A 364 16.70 -13.74 -37.28
CA ASP A 364 17.09 -14.08 -38.66
C ASP A 364 17.05 -12.85 -39.62
N ALA A 365 16.17 -11.86 -39.39
CA ALA A 365 15.93 -10.70 -40.26
C ALA A 365 16.84 -9.48 -40.01
N SER A 366 17.83 -9.59 -39.11
CA SER A 366 18.71 -8.48 -38.71
C SER A 366 19.76 -8.08 -39.76
N GLY A 367 19.77 -8.71 -40.94
CA GLY A 367 20.42 -8.18 -42.13
C GLY A 367 21.95 -8.06 -42.05
N LEU A 368 22.58 -8.79 -41.14
CA LEU A 368 23.97 -9.15 -41.31
C LEU A 368 23.98 -10.24 -42.39
N ALA A 369 24.63 -10.00 -43.53
CA ALA A 369 25.20 -11.11 -44.28
C ALA A 369 26.36 -11.65 -43.41
N SER A 370 26.00 -12.37 -42.35
CA SER A 370 26.93 -12.86 -41.33
C SER A 370 27.67 -14.08 -41.87
N THR A 371 28.64 -14.51 -41.10
CA THR A 371 29.09 -15.89 -40.97
C THR A 371 27.99 -16.97 -40.98
N GLU A 372 26.70 -16.63 -41.01
CA GLU A 372 25.52 -17.47 -40.86
C GLU A 372 25.25 -18.40 -42.05
N ASP A 373 25.45 -18.01 -43.31
CA ASP A 373 25.40 -18.98 -44.43
C ASP A 373 26.53 -20.02 -44.34
N LEU A 374 27.65 -19.62 -43.72
CA LEU A 374 28.81 -20.47 -43.46
C LEU A 374 28.62 -21.31 -42.20
N GLU A 375 28.00 -20.74 -41.16
CA GLU A 375 27.66 -21.35 -39.87
C GLU A 375 26.49 -22.32 -40.06
N ASP A 376 25.48 -22.04 -40.89
CA ASP A 376 24.43 -22.97 -41.31
C ASP A 376 25.01 -24.16 -42.07
N ALA A 377 25.97 -23.93 -42.97
CA ALA A 377 26.64 -25.01 -43.68
C ALA A 377 27.57 -25.84 -42.76
N LEU A 378 28.15 -25.22 -41.73
CA LEU A 378 28.93 -25.87 -40.68
C LEU A 378 28.04 -26.60 -39.65
N ASP A 379 26.87 -26.05 -39.32
CA ASP A 379 25.87 -26.58 -38.40
C ASP A 379 25.14 -27.76 -39.04
N GLN A 380 24.78 -27.68 -40.31
CA GLN A 380 24.30 -28.83 -41.08
C GLN A 380 25.35 -29.94 -41.12
N LEU A 381 26.63 -29.60 -41.26
CA LEU A 381 27.72 -30.56 -41.20
C LEU A 381 27.87 -31.18 -39.78
N GLU A 382 27.70 -30.40 -38.72
CA GLU A 382 27.76 -30.89 -37.33
C GLU A 382 26.53 -31.75 -36.98
N VAL A 383 25.35 -31.41 -37.48
CA VAL A 383 24.14 -32.22 -37.42
C VAL A 383 24.37 -33.57 -38.12
N VAL A 384 24.97 -33.59 -39.30
CA VAL A 384 25.32 -34.84 -40.00
C VAL A 384 26.33 -35.68 -39.21
N LYS A 385 27.35 -35.06 -38.58
CA LYS A 385 28.30 -35.78 -37.70
C LYS A 385 27.62 -36.39 -36.49
N SER A 386 26.70 -35.65 -35.85
CA SER A 386 25.99 -36.12 -34.66
C SER A 386 24.99 -37.23 -34.99
N ASP A 387 24.25 -37.14 -36.10
CA ASP A 387 23.38 -38.22 -36.60
C ASP A 387 24.21 -39.48 -36.89
N ILE A 388 25.32 -39.36 -37.61
CA ILE A 388 26.22 -40.50 -37.88
C ILE A 388 26.74 -41.13 -36.59
N THR A 389 27.15 -40.33 -35.60
CA THR A 389 27.65 -40.83 -34.31
C THR A 389 26.57 -41.61 -33.57
N LEU A 390 25.32 -41.11 -33.57
CA LEU A 390 24.18 -41.81 -32.99
C LEU A 390 23.88 -43.12 -33.75
N GLN A 391 23.91 -43.10 -35.08
CA GLN A 391 23.68 -44.28 -35.91
C GLN A 391 24.74 -45.36 -35.68
N LEU A 392 26.01 -44.98 -35.54
CA LEU A 392 27.11 -45.90 -35.21
C LEU A 392 26.96 -46.50 -33.80
N SER A 393 26.47 -45.72 -32.83
CA SER A 393 26.19 -46.26 -31.48
C SER A 393 25.04 -47.28 -31.47
N ARG A 394 24.00 -47.04 -32.28
CA ARG A 394 22.87 -47.98 -32.46
C ARG A 394 23.31 -49.24 -33.20
N LEU A 395 24.16 -49.09 -34.22
CA LEU A 395 24.80 -50.18 -34.93
C LEU A 395 25.55 -51.11 -33.97
N ASP A 396 26.32 -50.55 -33.03
CA ASP A 396 27.06 -51.32 -32.03
C ASP A 396 26.17 -52.04 -31.01
N ALA A 397 25.03 -51.44 -30.65
CA ALA A 397 24.08 -52.02 -29.70
C ALA A 397 23.27 -53.17 -30.32
N MET A 398 22.76 -52.96 -31.54
CA MET A 398 21.87 -53.90 -32.23
C MET A 398 22.64 -55.09 -32.80
N ALA A 399 23.76 -54.85 -33.51
CA ALA A 399 24.57 -55.94 -34.06
C ALA A 399 25.43 -56.68 -33.00
N SER A 400 25.19 -56.47 -31.70
CA SER A 400 26.08 -56.90 -30.62
C SER A 400 26.13 -58.42 -30.44
N ASP A 401 25.03 -59.11 -30.73
CA ASP A 401 24.84 -60.55 -30.59
C ASP A 401 25.17 -61.34 -31.88
N GLY A 402 25.57 -60.64 -32.95
CA GLY A 402 25.93 -61.24 -34.23
C GLY A 402 24.74 -61.76 -35.05
N VAL A 403 23.53 -61.33 -34.72
CA VAL A 403 22.30 -61.71 -35.43
C VAL A 403 21.48 -60.46 -35.71
N LEU A 404 20.98 -60.30 -36.93
CA LEU A 404 19.91 -59.36 -37.23
C LEU A 404 18.58 -60.04 -36.92
N ASP A 405 18.02 -59.73 -35.76
CA ASP A 405 16.72 -60.24 -35.38
C ASP A 405 15.58 -59.60 -36.20
N ARG A 406 14.42 -60.25 -36.20
CA ARG A 406 13.23 -59.77 -36.92
C ARG A 406 12.78 -58.35 -36.56
N ALA A 407 13.01 -57.88 -35.33
CA ALA A 407 12.65 -56.52 -34.89
C ALA A 407 13.68 -55.49 -35.38
N GLU A 408 14.96 -55.85 -35.40
CA GLU A 408 16.06 -55.00 -35.86
C GLU A 408 16.08 -54.82 -37.38
N LYS A 409 15.70 -55.86 -38.15
CA LYS A 409 15.63 -55.80 -39.62
C LYS A 409 14.78 -54.64 -40.14
N LYS A 410 13.64 -54.38 -39.49
CA LYS A 410 12.75 -53.27 -39.87
C LYS A 410 13.45 -51.91 -39.77
N TYR A 411 14.31 -51.72 -38.77
CA TYR A 411 15.11 -50.52 -38.63
C TYR A 411 16.15 -50.42 -39.75
N TRP A 412 16.89 -51.49 -40.01
CA TRP A 412 17.95 -51.50 -41.02
C TRP A 412 17.42 -51.38 -42.45
N GLU A 413 16.23 -51.90 -42.74
CA GLU A 413 15.52 -51.69 -44.02
C GLU A 413 15.16 -50.21 -44.23
N GLN A 414 14.63 -49.55 -43.19
CA GLN A 414 14.30 -48.13 -43.25
C GLN A 414 15.55 -47.26 -43.37
N GLU A 415 16.59 -47.60 -42.61
CA GLU A 415 17.85 -46.87 -42.64
C GLU A 415 18.56 -47.04 -43.99
N TYR A 416 18.55 -48.25 -44.57
CA TYR A 416 19.08 -48.48 -45.91
C TYR A 416 18.34 -47.67 -46.96
N ALA A 417 17.01 -47.65 -46.92
CA ALA A 417 16.19 -46.85 -47.84
C ALA A 417 16.48 -45.34 -47.71
N ARG A 418 16.63 -44.85 -46.48
CA ARG A 418 17.00 -43.45 -46.20
C ARG A 418 18.38 -43.12 -46.78
N GLN A 419 19.40 -43.95 -46.49
CA GLN A 419 20.74 -43.69 -47.00
C GLN A 419 20.84 -43.80 -48.52
N PHE A 420 20.06 -44.68 -49.15
CA PHE A 420 20.03 -44.79 -50.60
C PHE A 420 19.39 -43.56 -51.28
N ALA A 421 18.33 -43.01 -50.67
CA ALA A 421 17.70 -41.77 -51.12
C ALA A 421 18.65 -40.57 -50.94
N ASP A 422 19.26 -40.46 -49.76
CA ASP A 422 20.28 -39.43 -49.46
C ASP A 422 21.44 -39.50 -50.44
N ARG A 423 21.91 -40.70 -50.78
CA ARG A 423 22.99 -40.89 -51.76
C ARG A 423 22.61 -40.32 -53.12
N ASN A 424 21.43 -40.65 -53.63
CA ASN A 424 21.00 -40.14 -54.94
C ASN A 424 20.96 -38.62 -54.96
N LYS A 425 20.48 -38.02 -53.88
CA LYS A 425 20.46 -36.57 -53.72
C LYS A 425 21.86 -35.97 -53.63
N LEU A 426 22.72 -36.48 -52.73
CA LEU A 426 24.06 -35.95 -52.49
C LEU A 426 25.01 -36.13 -53.68
N VAL A 427 24.84 -37.18 -54.48
CA VAL A 427 25.62 -37.34 -55.73
C VAL A 427 25.23 -36.28 -56.75
N VAL A 428 23.92 -36.00 -56.90
CA VAL A 428 23.43 -34.95 -57.81
C VAL A 428 23.88 -33.59 -57.33
N ASP A 429 23.68 -33.28 -56.06
CA ASP A 429 24.08 -32.00 -55.46
C ASP A 429 25.61 -31.83 -55.53
N GLY A 430 26.37 -32.89 -55.25
CA GLY A 430 27.84 -32.91 -55.31
C GLY A 430 28.40 -32.70 -56.71
N SER A 431 27.71 -33.15 -57.78
CA SER A 431 28.18 -32.99 -59.16
C SER A 431 28.31 -31.53 -59.61
N GLN A 432 27.77 -30.59 -58.83
CA GLN A 432 27.87 -29.14 -59.05
C GLN A 432 29.19 -28.55 -58.51
N PHE A 433 30.00 -29.35 -57.82
CA PHE A 433 31.27 -29.01 -57.19
C PHE A 433 32.38 -29.95 -57.67
N ASP A 434 33.65 -29.55 -57.53
CA ASP A 434 34.80 -30.37 -57.89
C ASP A 434 35.11 -31.40 -56.78
N VAL A 435 34.20 -32.36 -56.61
CA VAL A 435 34.22 -33.41 -55.57
C VAL A 435 34.04 -34.81 -56.16
N SER A 436 34.48 -35.00 -57.41
CA SER A 436 34.27 -36.24 -58.18
C SER A 436 34.92 -37.48 -57.53
N ALA A 437 36.04 -37.30 -56.83
CA ALA A 437 36.72 -38.38 -56.11
C ALA A 437 35.89 -38.84 -54.90
N GLU A 438 35.31 -37.90 -54.14
CA GLU A 438 34.48 -38.15 -52.97
C GLU A 438 33.12 -38.76 -53.35
N ILE A 439 32.53 -38.33 -54.47
CA ILE A 439 31.34 -38.97 -55.05
C ILE A 439 31.63 -40.42 -55.38
N THR A 440 32.76 -40.69 -56.05
CA THR A 440 33.18 -42.05 -56.41
C THR A 440 33.38 -42.91 -55.16
N ALA A 441 34.00 -42.35 -54.10
CA ALA A 441 34.18 -43.05 -52.83
C ALA A 441 32.86 -43.35 -52.12
N TYR A 442 31.90 -42.42 -52.08
CA TYR A 442 30.60 -42.63 -51.46
C TYR A 442 29.73 -43.64 -52.22
N GLN A 443 29.77 -43.59 -53.55
CA GLN A 443 29.15 -44.61 -54.40
C GLN A 443 29.78 -45.99 -54.20
N GLY A 444 31.12 -46.06 -54.11
CA GLY A 444 31.85 -47.29 -53.81
C GLY A 444 31.45 -47.90 -52.46
N ALA A 445 31.31 -47.06 -51.42
CA ALA A 445 30.88 -47.51 -50.09
C ALA A 445 29.40 -47.99 -50.08
N ALA A 446 28.52 -47.35 -50.84
CA ALA A 446 27.13 -47.78 -50.99
C ALA A 446 27.01 -49.12 -51.74
N THR A 447 27.84 -49.32 -52.76
CA THR A 447 27.95 -50.62 -53.45
C THR A 447 28.45 -51.68 -52.48
N TYR A 448 29.51 -51.41 -51.71
CA TYR A 448 30.05 -52.33 -50.72
C TYR A 448 29.00 -52.76 -49.67
N LEU A 449 28.22 -51.82 -49.12
CA LEU A 449 27.12 -52.14 -48.21
C LEU A 449 26.04 -53.00 -48.87
N THR A 450 25.67 -52.65 -50.10
CA THR A 450 24.63 -53.38 -50.85
C THR A 450 25.06 -54.81 -51.16
N ASP A 451 26.30 -55.00 -51.59
CA ASP A 451 26.86 -56.31 -51.88
C ASP A 451 26.93 -57.18 -50.62
N TYR A 452 27.36 -56.59 -49.50
CA TYR A 452 27.41 -57.28 -48.23
C TYR A 452 26.00 -57.68 -47.75
N LEU A 453 25.03 -56.77 -47.74
CA LEU A 453 23.65 -57.08 -47.32
C LEU A 453 23.03 -58.16 -48.21
N ASN A 454 23.22 -58.09 -49.52
CA ASN A 454 22.71 -59.08 -50.47
C ASN A 454 23.40 -60.46 -50.36
N SER A 455 24.57 -60.53 -49.72
CA SER A 455 25.27 -61.79 -49.45
C SER A 455 24.68 -62.58 -48.27
N LEU A 456 23.86 -61.95 -47.42
CA LEU A 456 23.33 -62.55 -46.21
C LEU A 456 22.19 -63.55 -46.49
N VAL A 457 22.21 -64.68 -45.77
CA VAL A 457 21.19 -65.73 -45.86
C VAL A 457 20.81 -66.21 -44.45
N PRO A 458 19.51 -66.25 -44.08
CA PRO A 458 18.33 -65.72 -44.79
C PRO A 458 18.46 -64.23 -45.14
N ALA A 459 17.71 -63.75 -46.13
CA ALA A 459 17.87 -62.38 -46.64
C ALA A 459 17.73 -61.34 -45.52
N TRP A 460 18.58 -60.31 -45.57
CA TRP A 460 18.62 -59.24 -44.56
C TRP A 460 17.29 -58.48 -44.45
N ASN A 461 16.51 -58.44 -45.54
CA ASN A 461 15.18 -57.82 -45.64
C ASN A 461 14.01 -58.83 -45.57
N ASP A 462 14.25 -60.04 -45.09
CA ASP A 462 13.21 -61.02 -44.79
C ASP A 462 12.82 -60.95 -43.31
N GLY A 463 11.73 -60.23 -43.01
CA GLY A 463 11.20 -60.08 -41.65
C GLY A 463 10.56 -61.35 -41.05
N SER A 464 10.59 -62.49 -41.74
CA SER A 464 10.02 -63.75 -41.22
C SER A 464 11.01 -64.60 -40.42
N GLN A 465 12.32 -64.37 -40.57
CA GLN A 465 13.40 -65.15 -39.96
C GLN A 465 14.54 -64.24 -39.49
N ASP A 466 15.37 -64.70 -38.55
CA ASP A 466 16.55 -63.97 -38.08
C ASP A 466 17.75 -64.26 -39.03
N THR A 467 18.65 -63.30 -39.23
CA THR A 467 19.79 -63.43 -40.16
C THR A 467 21.12 -63.35 -39.42
N PRO A 468 21.95 -64.41 -39.42
CA PRO A 468 23.31 -64.33 -38.87
C PRO A 468 24.16 -63.31 -39.63
N ILE A 469 24.96 -62.53 -38.90
CA ILE A 469 25.89 -61.55 -39.48
C ILE A 469 27.30 -61.72 -38.92
N ASP A 470 28.31 -61.50 -39.77
CA ASP A 470 29.65 -61.22 -39.28
C ASP A 470 29.67 -59.77 -38.75
N ARG A 471 29.67 -59.61 -37.43
CA ARG A 471 29.57 -58.30 -36.77
C ARG A 471 30.62 -57.30 -37.27
N VAL A 472 31.85 -57.76 -37.50
CA VAL A 472 32.95 -56.90 -37.92
C VAL A 472 32.70 -56.37 -39.33
N THR A 473 32.27 -57.25 -40.23
CA THR A 473 32.01 -56.92 -41.63
C THR A 473 30.72 -56.11 -41.78
N PHE A 474 29.66 -56.44 -41.03
CA PHE A 474 28.40 -55.68 -40.97
C PHE A 474 28.69 -54.25 -40.54
N LYS A 475 29.46 -54.08 -39.46
CA LYS A 475 29.86 -52.78 -38.94
C LYS A 475 30.71 -52.00 -39.94
N ALA A 476 31.73 -52.63 -40.51
CA ALA A 476 32.63 -51.99 -41.48
C ALA A 476 31.89 -51.51 -42.75
N ALA A 477 30.87 -52.24 -43.21
CA ALA A 477 30.07 -51.85 -44.37
C ALA A 477 29.27 -50.57 -44.13
N TRP A 478 28.60 -50.45 -42.97
CA TRP A 478 27.86 -49.24 -42.59
C TRP A 478 28.79 -48.07 -42.24
N GLU A 479 29.89 -48.32 -41.53
CA GLU A 479 30.89 -47.30 -41.20
C GLU A 479 31.54 -46.68 -42.44
N SER A 480 31.84 -47.51 -43.45
CA SER A 480 32.39 -47.05 -44.73
C SER A 480 31.42 -46.10 -45.43
N LEU A 481 30.12 -46.42 -45.45
CA LEU A 481 29.09 -45.56 -46.04
C LEU A 481 28.96 -44.22 -45.30
N TYR A 482 28.83 -44.25 -43.97
CA TYR A 482 28.66 -43.03 -43.18
C TYR A 482 29.90 -42.13 -43.24
N SER A 483 31.09 -42.72 -43.21
CA SER A 483 32.34 -41.98 -43.30
C SER A 483 32.51 -41.32 -44.68
N ALA A 484 32.20 -42.04 -45.76
CA ALA A 484 32.24 -41.48 -47.11
C ALA A 484 31.18 -40.38 -47.33
N LYS A 485 29.98 -40.53 -46.75
CA LYS A 485 28.94 -39.47 -46.72
C LYS A 485 29.47 -38.21 -46.05
N LEU A 486 30.07 -38.35 -44.87
CA LEU A 486 30.62 -37.22 -44.12
C LEU A 486 31.73 -36.50 -44.90
N VAL A 487 32.66 -37.23 -45.51
CA VAL A 487 33.75 -36.66 -46.31
C VAL A 487 33.21 -35.90 -47.53
N LEU A 488 32.22 -36.46 -48.23
CA LEU A 488 31.57 -35.79 -49.36
C LEU A 488 30.90 -34.48 -48.94
N THR A 489 30.09 -34.50 -47.88
CA THR A 489 29.43 -33.28 -47.36
C THR A 489 30.45 -32.23 -46.93
N GLN A 490 31.53 -32.63 -46.23
CA GLN A 490 32.61 -31.70 -45.84
C GLN A 490 33.27 -31.00 -47.03
N LYS A 491 33.56 -31.76 -48.09
CA LYS A 491 34.19 -31.22 -49.30
C LYS A 491 33.26 -30.32 -50.10
N MET A 492 31.99 -30.68 -50.21
CA MET A 492 30.97 -29.83 -50.82
C MET A 492 30.84 -28.48 -50.08
N THR A 493 30.80 -28.49 -48.75
CA THR A 493 30.77 -27.27 -47.94
C THR A 493 32.03 -26.41 -48.11
N GLY A 494 33.22 -27.04 -48.20
CA GLY A 494 34.47 -26.33 -48.47
C GLY A 494 34.54 -25.70 -49.86
N GLN A 495 34.00 -26.35 -50.89
CA GLN A 495 33.97 -25.81 -52.25
C GLN A 495 32.89 -24.74 -52.45
N ALA A 496 31.75 -24.88 -51.77
CA ALA A 496 30.70 -23.86 -51.77
C ALA A 496 31.22 -22.54 -51.18
N SER A 497 32.07 -22.59 -50.14
CA SER A 497 32.69 -21.39 -49.56
C SER A 497 33.74 -20.73 -50.47
N GLU A 498 34.52 -21.51 -51.22
CA GLU A 498 35.48 -20.99 -52.22
C GLU A 498 34.76 -20.35 -53.44
N LYS A 499 33.67 -20.94 -53.95
CA LYS A 499 32.84 -20.35 -55.02
C LYS A 499 32.12 -19.06 -54.56
N ALA A 500 31.63 -19.01 -53.32
CA ALA A 500 31.02 -17.80 -52.74
C ALA A 500 32.00 -16.62 -52.61
N ILE A 501 33.31 -16.87 -52.64
CA ILE A 501 34.37 -15.85 -52.70
C ILE A 501 34.66 -15.44 -54.16
N TRP A 502 34.58 -16.36 -55.13
CA TRP A 502 34.80 -16.11 -56.56
C TRP A 502 33.69 -15.27 -57.22
N ASP A 503 32.44 -15.42 -56.77
CA ASP A 503 31.29 -14.61 -57.23
C ASP A 503 31.34 -13.14 -56.76
N LYS A 504 32.18 -12.83 -55.76
CA LYS A 504 32.39 -11.46 -55.27
C LYS A 504 33.42 -10.67 -56.09
N ILE A 505 34.07 -11.29 -57.07
CA ILE A 505 35.02 -10.65 -58.00
C ILE A 505 34.30 -10.31 -59.32
N ILE A 506 34.03 -9.02 -59.56
CA ILE A 506 33.37 -8.50 -60.77
C ILE A 506 34.23 -7.43 -61.48
N GLY A 507 34.36 -7.53 -62.81
CA GLY A 507 35.09 -6.58 -63.67
C GLY A 507 35.44 -7.17 -65.05
N SER A 508 35.62 -6.33 -66.07
CA SER A 508 35.76 -6.69 -67.51
C SER A 508 37.09 -7.36 -67.91
N GLY A 509 37.69 -8.12 -67.00
CA GLY A 509 38.94 -8.86 -67.21
C GLY A 509 39.01 -10.18 -66.43
N LYS A 510 37.87 -10.70 -65.94
CA LYS A 510 37.80 -12.05 -65.37
C LYS A 510 38.01 -13.08 -66.50
N PRO A 511 39.02 -13.95 -66.44
CA PRO A 511 39.17 -15.06 -67.39
C PRO A 511 38.02 -16.06 -67.21
N ASP A 512 37.52 -16.65 -68.30
CA ASP A 512 36.54 -17.73 -68.22
C ASP A 512 37.16 -18.98 -67.58
N ASP A 513 36.40 -19.65 -66.71
CA ASP A 513 36.86 -20.84 -65.99
C ASP A 513 37.24 -21.97 -66.99
N ASN A 514 38.42 -22.59 -66.80
CA ASN A 514 38.96 -23.73 -67.57
C ASN A 514 39.47 -23.51 -69.01
N ALA A 515 40.08 -22.35 -69.32
CA ALA A 515 40.55 -22.04 -70.67
C ALA A 515 41.73 -22.88 -71.27
N THR A 516 42.33 -23.85 -70.57
CA THR A 516 43.53 -24.56 -71.10
C THR A 516 43.61 -26.09 -70.88
N VAL A 517 42.61 -26.75 -70.32
CA VAL A 517 42.70 -28.20 -70.02
C VAL A 517 42.07 -29.04 -71.15
N GLY A 518 42.89 -29.80 -71.90
CA GLY A 518 42.44 -30.86 -72.82
C GLY A 518 42.65 -30.66 -74.32
N ALA A 519 43.40 -29.63 -74.73
CA ALA A 519 43.73 -29.33 -76.13
C ALA A 519 44.58 -30.45 -76.81
N PRO A 520 44.04 -31.24 -77.77
CA PRO A 520 44.82 -32.23 -78.52
C PRO A 520 45.89 -31.57 -79.41
N SER A 521 46.91 -32.32 -79.85
CA SER A 521 47.84 -31.85 -80.88
C SER A 521 47.06 -31.31 -82.10
N GLY A 522 47.40 -30.09 -82.52
CA GLY A 522 46.62 -29.30 -83.49
C GLY A 522 45.61 -28.32 -82.87
N THR A 523 45.57 -28.12 -81.55
CA THR A 523 44.75 -27.04 -80.96
C THR A 523 45.44 -25.69 -81.14
N PRO A 524 44.75 -24.64 -81.63
CA PRO A 524 45.34 -23.32 -81.84
C PRO A 524 45.65 -22.65 -80.50
N VAL A 525 46.87 -22.12 -80.37
CA VAL A 525 47.23 -21.15 -79.34
C VAL A 525 47.52 -19.85 -80.07
N GLY A 526 46.47 -19.11 -80.39
CA GLY A 526 46.56 -18.03 -81.38
C GLY A 526 46.79 -18.59 -82.78
N ASP A 527 47.79 -18.10 -83.47
CA ASP A 527 47.98 -18.22 -84.92
C ASP A 527 49.07 -19.23 -85.35
N LYS A 528 49.62 -20.01 -84.41
CA LYS A 528 50.52 -21.13 -84.74
C LYS A 528 50.15 -22.42 -84.02
N THR A 529 50.44 -23.54 -84.67
CA THR A 529 50.27 -24.88 -84.13
C THR A 529 51.54 -25.37 -83.43
N ALA A 530 51.38 -26.30 -82.49
CA ALA A 530 52.46 -26.79 -81.63
C ALA A 530 53.64 -27.44 -82.40
N ASP A 531 53.46 -27.83 -83.65
CA ASP A 531 54.51 -28.44 -84.48
C ASP A 531 55.29 -27.42 -85.33
N GLU A 532 54.83 -26.16 -85.46
CA GLU A 532 55.47 -25.10 -86.25
C GLU A 532 56.63 -24.38 -85.52
N VAL A 533 57.06 -24.90 -84.37
CA VAL A 533 58.25 -24.43 -83.63
C VAL A 533 59.47 -25.33 -83.90
N ILE A 534 59.34 -26.39 -84.70
CA ILE A 534 60.45 -27.31 -85.02
C ILE A 534 60.77 -27.28 -86.52
N ASP A 535 61.39 -26.17 -86.92
CA ASP A 535 62.35 -25.96 -88.01
C ASP A 535 62.20 -26.64 -89.40
N ALA A 536 62.15 -25.76 -90.43
CA ALA A 536 62.25 -25.94 -91.89
C ALA A 536 60.93 -26.19 -92.67
N ILE A 537 60.40 -25.14 -93.32
CA ILE A 537 59.32 -25.28 -94.30
C ILE A 537 59.92 -25.51 -95.69
N THR A 538 59.68 -26.72 -96.18
CA THR A 538 59.57 -26.98 -97.61
C THR A 538 58.16 -26.56 -98.03
N ASP A 539 57.95 -25.95 -99.20
CA ASP A 539 56.61 -25.51 -99.59
C ASP A 539 55.63 -26.69 -99.75
N ALA A 540 54.34 -26.38 -99.98
CA ALA A 540 53.26 -27.36 -100.02
C ALA A 540 53.39 -28.45 -101.10
N ASN A 541 54.39 -28.39 -101.99
CA ASN A 541 54.71 -29.43 -102.97
C ASN A 541 56.08 -30.08 -102.74
N GLY A 542 56.76 -29.77 -101.64
CA GLY A 542 58.09 -30.30 -101.36
C GLY A 542 59.22 -29.57 -102.09
N VAL A 543 59.04 -28.32 -102.53
CA VAL A 543 60.10 -27.49 -103.12
C VAL A 543 60.66 -26.49 -102.09
N LEU A 544 61.97 -26.31 -102.10
CA LEU A 544 62.69 -25.41 -101.19
C LEU A 544 62.64 -23.96 -101.71
N ILE A 545 62.29 -22.99 -100.84
CA ILE A 545 62.28 -21.56 -101.18
C ILE A 545 63.66 -20.94 -100.85
N PRO A 546 64.38 -20.32 -101.82
CA PRO A 546 65.71 -19.74 -101.58
C PRO A 546 65.68 -18.40 -100.83
N SER A 547 66.79 -18.11 -100.13
CA SER A 547 67.02 -17.01 -99.20
C SER A 547 66.88 -15.57 -99.73
N GLU A 548 66.59 -15.37 -101.01
CA GLU A 548 66.45 -14.04 -101.60
C GLU A 548 65.09 -13.40 -101.31
N GLN A 549 64.02 -14.21 -101.23
CA GLN A 549 62.72 -13.75 -100.74
C GLN A 549 62.78 -13.39 -99.24
N LEU A 550 63.60 -14.14 -98.49
CA LEU A 550 63.87 -13.91 -97.08
C LEU A 550 64.55 -12.54 -96.83
N LYS A 551 65.41 -12.08 -97.75
CA LYS A 551 66.07 -10.77 -97.63
C LYS A 551 65.10 -9.59 -97.81
N ALA A 552 64.07 -9.75 -98.63
CA ALA A 552 63.02 -8.73 -98.77
C ALA A 552 62.16 -8.62 -97.50
N ASP A 553 61.87 -9.75 -96.86
CA ASP A 553 61.11 -9.80 -95.61
C ASP A 553 61.96 -9.32 -94.42
N ILE A 554 63.29 -9.54 -94.43
CA ILE A 554 64.23 -9.00 -93.42
C ILE A 554 64.26 -7.46 -93.47
N ALA A 555 64.28 -6.87 -94.67
CA ALA A 555 64.26 -5.40 -94.81
C ALA A 555 62.94 -4.79 -94.30
N ALA A 556 61.81 -5.49 -94.46
CA ALA A 556 60.54 -5.09 -93.86
C ALA A 556 60.52 -5.27 -92.33
N ALA A 557 61.18 -6.31 -91.82
CA ALA A 557 61.31 -6.57 -90.38
C ALA A 557 62.23 -5.55 -89.68
N GLU A 558 63.30 -5.07 -90.33
CA GLU A 558 64.17 -4.01 -89.80
C GLU A 558 63.41 -2.68 -89.65
N GLN A 559 62.50 -2.39 -90.58
CA GLN A 559 61.62 -1.21 -90.50
C GLN A 559 60.60 -1.33 -89.35
N ILE A 560 60.02 -2.52 -89.17
CA ILE A 560 59.10 -2.80 -88.04
C ILE A 560 59.83 -2.74 -86.69
N ALA A 561 61.09 -3.18 -86.62
CA ALA A 561 61.91 -3.11 -85.41
C ALA A 561 62.25 -1.66 -85.02
N ALA A 562 62.53 -0.78 -85.99
CA ALA A 562 62.72 0.65 -85.76
C ALA A 562 61.44 1.33 -85.24
N ASP A 563 60.28 0.96 -85.78
CA ASP A 563 58.97 1.48 -85.35
C ASP A 563 58.57 0.97 -83.94
N LEU A 564 58.91 -0.28 -83.61
CA LEU A 564 58.74 -0.84 -82.26
C LEU A 564 59.64 -0.14 -81.23
N GLN A 565 60.88 0.19 -81.60
CA GLN A 565 61.81 0.88 -80.72
C GLN A 565 61.36 2.33 -80.43
N ALA A 566 60.72 2.98 -81.41
CA ALA A 566 60.07 4.29 -81.24
C ALA A 566 58.80 4.22 -80.37
N THR A 567 58.10 3.08 -80.36
CA THR A 567 56.84 2.90 -79.62
C THR A 567 57.05 2.45 -78.17
N TYR A 568 58.09 1.66 -77.87
CA TYR A 568 58.24 0.98 -76.56
C TYR A 568 59.54 1.30 -75.76
N GLY A 569 60.51 2.06 -76.30
CA GLY A 569 61.66 2.62 -75.54
C GLY A 569 62.82 1.65 -75.18
N THR A 570 63.90 2.16 -74.56
CA THR A 570 65.17 1.43 -74.30
C THR A 570 65.26 0.74 -72.91
N THR A 571 66.31 -0.07 -72.69
CA THR A 571 66.58 -0.89 -71.48
C THR A 571 66.56 -0.16 -70.13
N VAL A 572 66.65 1.17 -70.11
CA VAL A 572 66.47 2.01 -68.91
C VAL A 572 65.04 1.90 -68.37
N ASN A 573 64.04 1.73 -69.24
CA ASN A 573 62.63 1.57 -68.85
C ASN A 573 62.39 0.21 -68.18
N ALA A 574 63.10 -0.84 -68.59
CA ALA A 574 62.99 -2.16 -67.96
C ALA A 574 63.55 -2.17 -66.51
N ALA A 575 64.64 -1.45 -66.26
CA ALA A 575 65.21 -1.29 -64.91
C ALA A 575 64.26 -0.51 -63.97
N ALA A 576 63.59 0.53 -64.50
CA ALA A 576 62.57 1.27 -63.76
C ALA A 576 61.35 0.40 -63.41
N SER A 577 60.88 -0.44 -64.34
CA SER A 577 59.80 -1.40 -64.08
C SER A 577 60.19 -2.46 -63.04
N ALA A 578 61.43 -2.95 -63.05
CA ALA A 578 61.92 -3.89 -62.03
C ALA A 578 62.00 -3.25 -60.63
N SER A 579 62.43 -1.99 -60.53
CA SER A 579 62.40 -1.24 -59.27
C SER A 579 60.98 -0.98 -58.78
N ALA A 580 60.05 -0.66 -59.68
CA ALA A 580 58.63 -0.52 -59.35
C ALA A 580 58.03 -1.83 -58.83
N ALA A 581 58.34 -2.98 -59.45
CA ALA A 581 57.90 -4.29 -59.00
C ALA A 581 58.40 -4.63 -57.58
N ALA A 582 59.69 -4.39 -57.29
CA ALA A 582 60.24 -4.57 -55.94
C ALA A 582 59.58 -3.64 -54.90
N GLN A 583 59.20 -2.43 -55.32
CA GLN A 583 58.48 -1.50 -54.46
C GLN A 583 57.03 -1.95 -54.21
N HIS A 584 56.38 -2.52 -55.21
CA HIS A 584 55.05 -3.14 -55.06
C HIS A 584 55.08 -4.36 -54.14
N GLU A 585 56.13 -5.20 -54.21
CA GLU A 585 56.31 -6.33 -53.30
C GLU A 585 56.50 -5.87 -51.85
N ASN A 586 57.31 -4.84 -51.61
CA ASN A 586 57.46 -4.23 -50.28
C ASN A 586 56.15 -3.61 -49.76
N ASN A 587 55.38 -2.98 -50.64
CA ASN A 587 54.06 -2.43 -50.29
C ASN A 587 53.06 -3.54 -49.96
N ALA A 588 53.08 -4.66 -50.68
CA ALA A 588 52.25 -5.83 -50.41
C ALA A 588 52.62 -6.48 -49.06
N GLN A 589 53.90 -6.61 -48.76
CA GLN A 589 54.37 -7.11 -47.46
C GLN A 589 53.97 -6.18 -46.31
N THR A 590 54.05 -4.87 -46.52
CA THR A 590 53.59 -3.86 -45.54
C THR A 590 52.09 -3.99 -45.30
N ALA A 591 51.29 -4.11 -46.36
CA ALA A 591 49.85 -4.31 -46.25
C ALA A 591 49.47 -5.63 -45.53
N ALA A 592 50.20 -6.72 -45.79
CA ALA A 592 50.02 -7.99 -45.09
C ALA A 592 50.31 -7.86 -43.58
N ASN A 593 51.38 -7.15 -43.21
CA ASN A 593 51.72 -6.89 -41.81
C ASN A 593 50.65 -6.02 -41.13
N THR A 594 50.16 -4.96 -41.81
CA THR A 594 49.07 -4.13 -41.30
C THR A 594 47.78 -4.93 -41.10
N SER A 595 47.46 -5.86 -42.01
CA SER A 595 46.31 -6.75 -41.88
C SER A 595 46.43 -7.71 -40.69
N ALA A 596 47.63 -8.27 -40.48
CA ALA A 596 47.90 -9.13 -39.32
C ALA A 596 47.78 -8.35 -37.98
N GLN A 597 48.25 -7.10 -37.95
CA GLN A 597 48.10 -6.23 -36.80
C GLN A 597 46.62 -5.89 -36.55
N ALA A 598 45.87 -5.53 -37.58
CA ALA A 598 44.43 -5.25 -37.47
C ALA A 598 43.64 -6.46 -36.94
N ARG A 599 44.04 -7.68 -37.32
CA ARG A 599 43.44 -8.91 -36.78
C ARG A 599 43.72 -9.09 -35.29
N THR A 600 44.94 -8.77 -34.87
CA THR A 600 45.35 -8.82 -33.45
C THR A 600 44.58 -7.78 -32.63
N ASP A 601 44.45 -6.57 -33.18
CA ASP A 601 43.69 -5.49 -32.56
C ASP A 601 42.20 -5.85 -32.44
N ALA A 602 41.62 -6.50 -33.45
CA ALA A 602 40.24 -6.99 -33.42
C ALA A 602 40.03 -8.10 -32.36
N GLN A 603 40.99 -9.02 -32.20
CA GLN A 603 40.93 -10.05 -31.15
C GLN A 603 41.06 -9.44 -29.74
N ALA A 604 41.90 -8.42 -29.59
CA ALA A 604 42.02 -7.66 -28.35
C ALA A 604 40.72 -6.90 -28.03
N ALA A 605 40.09 -6.28 -29.04
CA ALA A 605 38.81 -5.61 -28.90
C ALA A 605 37.68 -6.59 -28.54
N GLN A 606 37.63 -7.78 -29.14
CA GLN A 606 36.67 -8.83 -28.79
C GLN A 606 36.86 -9.31 -27.35
N SER A 607 38.10 -9.52 -26.92
CA SER A 607 38.42 -9.90 -25.54
C SER A 607 37.97 -8.82 -24.55
N ALA A 608 38.22 -7.55 -24.87
CA ALA A 608 37.76 -6.42 -24.08
C ALA A 608 36.22 -6.33 -24.02
N ALA A 609 35.53 -6.62 -25.13
CA ALA A 609 34.07 -6.65 -25.18
C ALA A 609 33.48 -7.79 -24.31
N ASN A 610 34.11 -8.97 -24.30
CA ASN A 610 33.72 -10.07 -23.43
C ASN A 610 33.91 -9.73 -21.94
N VAL A 611 35.04 -9.11 -21.58
CA VAL A 611 35.25 -8.61 -20.21
C VAL A 611 34.21 -7.56 -19.83
N ALA A 612 33.87 -6.64 -20.74
CA ALA A 612 32.83 -5.65 -20.50
C ALA A 612 31.44 -6.29 -20.33
N LYS A 613 31.14 -7.34 -21.09
CA LYS A 613 29.91 -8.14 -20.94
C LYS A 613 29.85 -8.80 -19.56
N ASP A 614 30.93 -9.45 -19.11
CA ASP A 614 30.98 -10.12 -17.81
C ASP A 614 30.83 -9.13 -16.64
N LEU A 615 31.43 -7.94 -16.78
CA LEU A 615 31.24 -6.83 -15.83
C LEU A 615 29.80 -6.31 -15.84
N ALA A 616 29.16 -6.23 -17.00
CA ALA A 616 27.76 -5.83 -17.11
C ALA A 616 26.81 -6.86 -16.47
N VAL A 617 27.08 -8.16 -16.64
CA VAL A 617 26.36 -9.26 -15.97
C VAL A 617 26.54 -9.16 -14.45
N SER A 618 27.78 -8.99 -13.97
CA SER A 618 28.06 -8.82 -12.55
C SER A 618 27.35 -7.59 -11.95
N ALA A 619 27.28 -6.49 -12.71
CA ALA A 619 26.56 -5.28 -12.32
C ALA A 619 25.03 -5.46 -12.31
N LYS A 620 24.49 -6.27 -13.23
CA LYS A 620 23.07 -6.66 -13.25
C LYS A 620 22.72 -7.50 -12.02
N ASP A 621 23.55 -8.48 -11.68
CA ASP A 621 23.34 -9.33 -10.50
C ASP A 621 23.42 -8.52 -9.20
N GLY A 622 24.35 -7.58 -9.11
CA GLY A 622 24.41 -6.61 -8.02
C GLY A 622 23.15 -5.75 -7.92
N ALA A 623 22.60 -5.29 -9.05
CA ALA A 623 21.35 -4.54 -9.09
C ALA A 623 20.13 -5.36 -8.62
N ALA A 624 20.08 -6.64 -8.96
CA ALA A 624 19.05 -7.56 -8.46
C ALA A 624 19.13 -7.70 -6.92
N GLY A 625 20.35 -7.78 -6.36
CA GLY A 625 20.54 -7.77 -4.90
C GLY A 625 20.05 -6.48 -4.22
N PHE A 626 20.27 -5.31 -4.84
CA PHE A 626 19.73 -4.05 -4.31
C PHE A 626 18.20 -3.96 -4.37
N ALA A 627 17.58 -4.51 -5.42
CA ALA A 627 16.12 -4.60 -5.51
C ALA A 627 15.54 -5.47 -4.38
N GLN A 628 16.16 -6.63 -4.09
CA GLN A 628 15.78 -7.49 -2.97
C GLN A 628 15.91 -6.76 -1.61
N ASN A 629 16.99 -5.99 -1.42
CA ASN A 629 17.16 -5.18 -0.22
C ASN A 629 16.10 -4.07 -0.09
N SER A 630 15.72 -3.46 -1.20
CA SER A 630 14.64 -2.46 -1.24
C SER A 630 13.29 -3.07 -0.86
N ASP A 631 12.98 -4.28 -1.37
CA ASP A 631 11.77 -5.01 -1.00
C ASP A 631 11.77 -5.41 0.48
N ALA A 632 12.91 -5.83 1.02
CA ALA A 632 13.06 -6.11 2.45
C ALA A 632 12.85 -4.84 3.30
N ALA A 633 13.38 -3.68 2.87
CA ALA A 633 13.18 -2.40 3.53
C ALA A 633 11.71 -1.94 3.48
N ARG A 634 11.03 -2.14 2.34
CA ARG A 634 9.60 -1.87 2.18
C ARG A 634 8.77 -2.75 3.12
N ALA A 635 9.08 -4.04 3.21
CA ALA A 635 8.40 -4.94 4.15
C ALA A 635 8.59 -4.50 5.61
N ALA A 636 9.82 -4.09 5.98
CA ALA A 636 10.10 -3.54 7.32
C ALA A 636 9.33 -2.24 7.59
N SER A 637 9.21 -1.35 6.60
CA SER A 637 8.43 -0.12 6.69
C SER A 637 6.94 -0.39 6.92
N VAL A 638 6.36 -1.38 6.22
CA VAL A 638 4.97 -1.80 6.44
C VAL A 638 4.77 -2.32 7.86
N VAL A 639 5.70 -3.12 8.38
CA VAL A 639 5.64 -3.61 9.77
C VAL A 639 5.68 -2.44 10.77
N ALA A 640 6.56 -1.46 10.54
CA ALA A 640 6.66 -0.27 11.39
C ALA A 640 5.38 0.60 11.34
N LYS A 641 4.75 0.72 10.16
CA LYS A 641 3.47 1.39 10.00
C LYS A 641 2.38 0.70 10.82
N THR A 642 2.23 -0.62 10.70
CA THR A 642 1.24 -1.39 11.47
C THR A 642 1.45 -1.26 12.98
N ALA A 643 2.70 -1.27 13.44
CA ALA A 643 3.02 -1.05 14.85
C ALA A 643 2.61 0.35 15.32
N SER A 644 2.81 1.37 14.47
CA SER A 644 2.43 2.76 14.77
C SER A 644 0.91 2.95 14.81
N GLU A 645 0.18 2.32 13.89
CA GLU A 645 -1.30 2.30 13.89
C GLU A 645 -1.83 1.63 15.16
N THR A 646 -1.25 0.49 15.56
CA THR A 646 -1.62 -0.20 16.81
C THR A 646 -1.38 0.70 18.04
N ALA A 647 -0.24 1.40 18.09
CA ALA A 647 0.08 2.30 19.19
C ALA A 647 -0.88 3.50 19.26
N ARG A 648 -1.25 4.06 18.10
CA ARG A 648 -2.26 5.12 18.00
C ARG A 648 -3.62 4.65 18.54
N ASP A 649 -4.07 3.46 18.13
CA ASP A 649 -5.36 2.93 18.55
C ASP A 649 -5.38 2.65 20.06
N GLN A 650 -4.28 2.14 20.62
CA GLN A 650 -4.11 2.00 22.08
C GLN A 650 -4.17 3.36 22.79
N ALA A 651 -3.52 4.39 22.24
CA ALA A 651 -3.57 5.74 22.82
C ALA A 651 -5.00 6.32 22.81
N GLN A 652 -5.76 6.12 21.72
CA GLN A 652 -7.17 6.51 21.64
C GLN A 652 -8.04 5.75 22.64
N GLN A 653 -7.78 4.45 22.85
CA GLN A 653 -8.46 3.66 23.86
C GLN A 653 -8.16 4.18 25.28
N TYR A 654 -6.90 4.51 25.59
CA TYR A 654 -6.55 5.09 26.88
C TYR A 654 -7.18 6.47 27.11
N ALA A 655 -7.23 7.32 26.08
CA ALA A 655 -7.92 8.60 26.15
C ALA A 655 -9.43 8.41 26.45
N SER A 656 -10.06 7.44 25.78
CA SER A 656 -11.48 7.10 26.02
C SER A 656 -11.71 6.59 27.45
N ASN A 657 -10.85 5.71 27.94
CA ASN A 657 -10.91 5.20 29.31
C ASN A 657 -10.71 6.32 30.36
N SER A 658 -9.82 7.27 30.09
CA SER A 658 -9.60 8.43 30.94
C SER A 658 -10.83 9.34 31.00
N SER A 659 -11.43 9.64 29.83
CA SER A 659 -12.69 10.39 29.75
C SER A 659 -13.83 9.70 30.50
N GLY A 660 -13.99 8.38 30.32
CA GLY A 660 -14.98 7.59 31.07
C GLY A 660 -14.74 7.61 32.58
N SER A 661 -13.48 7.56 33.02
CA SER A 661 -13.11 7.67 34.44
C SER A 661 -13.43 9.05 35.01
N ALA A 662 -13.17 10.13 34.24
CA ALA A 662 -13.50 11.49 34.63
C ALA A 662 -15.02 11.69 34.74
N GLN A 663 -15.82 11.12 33.83
CA GLN A 663 -17.28 11.15 33.90
C GLN A 663 -17.80 10.39 35.13
N ALA A 664 -17.24 9.21 35.42
CA ALA A 664 -17.60 8.43 36.62
C ALA A 664 -17.27 9.18 37.93
N ALA A 665 -16.13 9.89 37.97
CA ALA A 665 -15.75 10.73 39.09
C ALA A 665 -16.71 11.93 39.25
N ALA A 666 -17.08 12.60 38.15
CA ALA A 666 -18.06 13.68 38.15
C ALA A 666 -19.45 13.21 38.63
N GLY A 667 -19.91 12.05 38.18
CA GLY A 667 -21.15 11.43 38.63
C GLY A 667 -21.12 11.07 40.13
N SER A 668 -19.99 10.58 40.62
CA SER A 668 -19.78 10.31 42.05
C SER A 668 -19.81 11.59 42.88
N ALA A 669 -19.20 12.67 42.40
CA ALA A 669 -19.22 13.98 43.05
C ALA A 669 -20.63 14.58 43.11
N SER A 670 -21.40 14.47 42.01
CA SER A 670 -22.80 14.88 41.97
C SER A 670 -23.64 14.10 42.98
N THR A 671 -23.48 12.77 43.03
CA THR A 671 -24.15 11.91 44.01
C THR A 671 -23.80 12.30 45.44
N ALA A 672 -22.52 12.55 45.74
CA ALA A 672 -22.09 13.00 47.06
C ALA A 672 -22.71 14.35 47.44
N SER A 673 -22.81 15.29 46.50
CA SER A 673 -23.48 16.57 46.71
C SER A 673 -24.96 16.39 47.04
N THR A 674 -25.68 15.56 46.28
CA THR A 674 -27.09 15.22 46.56
C THR A 674 -27.25 14.61 47.96
N LYS A 675 -26.38 13.66 48.35
CA LYS A 675 -26.43 13.04 49.67
C LYS A 675 -26.10 14.02 50.80
N ALA A 676 -25.21 14.97 50.57
CA ALA A 676 -24.96 16.06 51.53
C ALA A 676 -26.21 16.94 51.70
N THR A 677 -26.92 17.26 50.61
CA THR A 677 -28.18 18.01 50.67
C THR A 677 -29.27 17.23 51.40
N GLU A 678 -29.47 15.94 51.09
CA GLU A 678 -30.44 15.08 51.78
C GLU A 678 -30.13 14.97 53.29
N ALA A 679 -28.85 14.85 53.66
CA ALA A 679 -28.42 14.85 55.06
C ALA A 679 -28.75 16.18 55.75
N GLY A 680 -28.53 17.31 55.07
CA GLY A 680 -28.90 18.64 55.56
C GLY A 680 -30.40 18.80 55.77
N GLN A 681 -31.22 18.35 54.82
CA GLN A 681 -32.68 18.35 54.95
C GLN A 681 -33.15 17.47 56.11
N SER A 682 -32.54 16.30 56.29
CA SER A 682 -32.84 15.39 57.40
C SER A 682 -32.49 16.03 58.76
N ALA A 683 -31.36 16.74 58.85
CA ALA A 683 -30.97 17.47 60.04
C ALA A 683 -31.94 18.60 60.37
N SER A 684 -32.36 19.39 59.37
CA SER A 684 -33.39 20.43 59.55
C SER A 684 -34.73 19.85 59.98
N ALA A 685 -35.16 18.72 59.39
CA ALA A 685 -36.38 18.03 59.78
C ALA A 685 -36.31 17.49 61.22
N ALA A 686 -35.17 16.93 61.63
CA ALA A 686 -34.93 16.49 63.01
C ALA A 686 -34.97 17.67 63.99
N GLN A 687 -34.40 18.82 63.62
CA GLN A 687 -34.45 20.04 64.45
C GLN A 687 -35.87 20.59 64.56
N ALA A 688 -36.63 20.64 63.46
CA ALA A 688 -38.04 21.05 63.46
C ALA A 688 -38.91 20.08 64.28
N SER A 689 -38.65 18.77 64.17
CA SER A 689 -39.31 17.75 64.98
C SER A 689 -38.96 17.87 66.46
N ALA A 690 -37.70 18.17 66.80
CA ALA A 690 -37.29 18.44 68.17
C ALA A 690 -37.94 19.71 68.75
N VAL A 691 -38.06 20.79 67.97
CA VAL A 691 -38.76 22.01 68.36
C VAL A 691 -40.26 21.74 68.54
N THR A 692 -40.87 20.99 67.63
CA THR A 692 -42.29 20.61 67.69
C THR A 692 -42.55 19.67 68.87
N ALA A 693 -41.71 18.67 69.10
CA ALA A 693 -41.78 17.76 70.23
C ALA A 693 -41.55 18.50 71.56
N LYS A 694 -40.59 19.43 71.62
CA LYS A 694 -40.33 20.26 72.79
C LYS A 694 -41.50 21.21 73.08
N ALA A 695 -42.14 21.77 72.06
CA ALA A 695 -43.34 22.59 72.19
C ALA A 695 -44.61 21.77 72.54
N THR A 696 -44.70 20.52 72.07
CA THR A 696 -45.85 19.62 72.32
C THR A 696 -45.76 18.95 73.70
N VAL A 697 -44.56 18.55 74.14
CA VAL A 697 -44.32 17.99 75.48
C VAL A 697 -44.38 19.08 76.56
N ALA A 698 -43.91 20.30 76.27
CA ALA A 698 -44.05 21.44 77.17
C ALA A 698 -45.51 21.88 77.38
N ALA A 699 -46.46 21.43 76.55
CA ALA A 699 -47.86 21.82 76.62
C ALA A 699 -48.78 20.79 77.32
N LEU A 700 -48.34 19.57 77.65
CA LEU A 700 -49.29 18.53 78.12
C LEU A 700 -48.87 17.67 79.33
N LEU A 701 -47.63 17.70 79.84
CA LEU A 701 -47.25 16.96 81.06
C LEU A 701 -46.06 17.62 81.78
N PRO A 702 -46.26 18.41 82.86
CA PRO A 702 -45.14 18.93 83.63
C PRO A 702 -44.38 17.77 84.29
N THR A 703 -43.07 17.93 84.38
CA THR A 703 -42.18 16.90 84.89
C THR A 703 -41.92 17.05 86.39
N ASP A 704 -42.23 18.20 86.97
CA ASP A 704 -42.04 18.52 88.38
C ASP A 704 -43.33 19.11 89.00
N PHE A 705 -43.21 19.52 90.27
CA PHE A 705 -44.32 20.05 91.06
C PHE A 705 -44.24 21.58 91.25
N SER A 706 -43.49 22.30 90.41
CA SER A 706 -43.26 23.75 90.55
C SER A 706 -44.57 24.58 90.53
N ASP A 707 -45.48 24.24 89.62
CA ASP A 707 -46.83 24.83 89.49
C ASP A 707 -47.85 24.27 90.48
N GLY A 708 -47.38 23.58 91.51
CA GLY A 708 -48.20 22.92 92.53
C GLY A 708 -49.06 21.81 91.97
N TRP A 709 -50.31 21.71 92.44
CA TRP A 709 -51.24 20.64 92.03
C TRP A 709 -51.97 20.91 90.71
N THR A 710 -51.70 22.02 90.02
CA THR A 710 -52.41 22.44 88.80
C THR A 710 -52.51 21.33 87.75
N TYR A 711 -51.49 20.49 87.66
CA TYR A 711 -51.37 19.44 86.65
C TYR A 711 -51.25 18.03 87.25
N TRP A 712 -51.58 17.89 88.54
CA TRP A 712 -51.43 16.66 89.30
C TRP A 712 -52.73 16.37 90.05
N GLY A 713 -53.26 15.17 89.87
CA GLY A 713 -54.55 14.78 90.43
C GLY A 713 -54.49 13.47 91.18
N ARG A 714 -55.51 13.25 92.01
CA ARG A 714 -55.72 11.99 92.73
C ARG A 714 -56.16 10.86 91.80
N GLU A 715 -57.02 11.15 90.83
CA GLU A 715 -57.74 10.13 90.10
C GLU A 715 -56.96 9.63 88.87
N TRP A 716 -56.68 8.32 88.83
CA TRP A 716 -55.96 7.68 87.71
C TRP A 716 -56.78 7.62 86.41
N SER A 717 -58.12 7.52 86.48
CA SER A 717 -59.03 7.42 85.33
C SER A 717 -59.22 8.75 84.60
N THR A 718 -59.64 9.80 85.30
CA THR A 718 -59.95 11.10 84.67
C THR A 718 -58.79 12.09 84.76
N GLY A 719 -57.85 11.92 85.70
CA GLY A 719 -56.78 12.89 85.97
C GLY A 719 -57.30 14.14 86.69
N THR A 720 -58.51 14.07 87.26
CA THR A 720 -59.16 15.17 87.96
C THR A 720 -59.15 14.94 89.47
N GLY A 721 -59.49 15.99 90.23
CA GLY A 721 -59.56 15.96 91.69
C GLY A 721 -58.24 16.26 92.38
N THR A 722 -58.31 17.03 93.47
CA THR A 722 -57.14 17.36 94.30
C THR A 722 -56.51 16.10 94.87
N PRO A 723 -55.16 15.99 94.91
CA PRO A 723 -54.47 14.90 95.59
C PRO A 723 -55.01 14.64 97.01
N ASP A 724 -54.96 13.38 97.44
CA ASP A 724 -55.39 12.98 98.79
C ASP A 724 -54.69 13.81 99.89
N ALA A 725 -55.33 13.98 101.05
CA ALA A 725 -54.84 14.87 102.12
C ALA A 725 -53.47 14.47 102.70
N GLU A 726 -53.04 13.22 102.49
CA GLU A 726 -51.71 12.73 102.85
C GLU A 726 -50.59 13.24 101.91
N TRP A 727 -50.95 13.79 100.74
CA TRP A 727 -50.03 14.48 99.85
C TRP A 727 -49.90 15.95 100.21
N SER A 728 -48.66 16.41 100.30
CA SER A 728 -48.31 17.81 100.53
C SER A 728 -47.23 18.26 99.55
N LEU A 729 -47.25 19.54 99.20
CA LEU A 729 -46.14 20.16 98.45
C LEU A 729 -45.15 20.72 99.45
N VAL A 730 -43.88 20.34 99.31
CA VAL A 730 -42.81 20.80 100.20
C VAL A 730 -41.71 21.42 99.35
N ASP A 731 -41.30 22.64 99.70
CA ASP A 731 -40.15 23.26 99.09
C ASP A 731 -38.87 22.73 99.74
N THR A 732 -37.97 22.18 98.93
CA THR A 732 -36.67 21.66 99.36
C THR A 732 -35.54 22.38 98.64
N SER A 733 -34.29 22.18 99.07
CA SER A 733 -33.10 22.68 98.34
C SER A 733 -32.95 22.10 96.93
N TYR A 734 -33.69 21.05 96.57
CA TYR A 734 -33.68 20.42 95.25
C TYR A 734 -34.86 20.83 94.36
N GLY A 735 -35.76 21.69 94.86
CA GLY A 735 -37.00 22.09 94.21
C GLY A 735 -38.23 21.71 95.04
N ARG A 736 -39.41 22.06 94.50
CA ARG A 736 -40.70 21.68 95.09
C ARG A 736 -40.98 20.20 94.82
N VAL A 737 -41.28 19.44 95.87
CA VAL A 737 -41.52 18.00 95.82
C VAL A 737 -42.95 17.69 96.24
N ALA A 738 -43.52 16.61 95.70
CA ALA A 738 -44.71 15.99 96.27
C ALA A 738 -44.28 15.03 97.39
N ARG A 739 -44.62 15.36 98.62
CA ARG A 739 -44.37 14.53 99.80
C ARG A 739 -45.64 13.81 100.21
N LEU A 740 -45.58 12.48 100.29
CA LEU A 740 -46.63 11.65 100.86
C LEU A 740 -46.25 11.24 102.27
N THR A 741 -47.13 11.46 103.25
CA THR A 741 -47.01 10.90 104.60
C THR A 741 -48.14 9.90 104.83
N ASN A 742 -47.86 8.60 104.72
CA ASN A 742 -48.86 7.54 104.69
C ASN A 742 -48.72 6.61 105.91
N PRO A 743 -49.20 6.95 107.11
CA PRO A 743 -49.00 6.11 108.30
C PRO A 743 -49.82 4.81 108.28
N ASN A 744 -50.93 4.79 107.53
CA ASN A 744 -51.87 3.66 107.51
C ASN A 744 -51.65 2.70 106.34
N GLY A 745 -50.65 2.96 105.48
CA GLY A 745 -50.36 2.12 104.30
C GLY A 745 -51.51 2.06 103.30
N LEU A 746 -52.29 3.13 103.17
CA LEU A 746 -53.39 3.17 102.21
C LEU A 746 -52.83 3.38 100.81
N LEU A 747 -53.50 2.84 99.79
CA LEU A 747 -53.12 3.08 98.40
C LEU A 747 -53.32 4.55 98.06
N ARG A 748 -52.23 5.21 97.64
CA ARG A 748 -52.19 6.62 97.29
C ARG A 748 -51.55 6.79 95.93
N ASP A 749 -52.35 7.35 95.03
CA ASP A 749 -51.93 7.66 93.68
C ASP A 749 -51.68 9.16 93.55
N ILE A 750 -50.70 9.50 92.73
CA ILE A 750 -50.56 10.84 92.17
C ILE A 750 -50.32 10.71 90.68
N ALA A 751 -51.25 11.23 89.89
CA ALA A 751 -51.29 11.07 88.45
C ALA A 751 -51.17 12.42 87.75
N ASN A 752 -50.56 12.44 86.57
CA ASN A 752 -50.58 13.64 85.74
C ASN A 752 -52.01 13.87 85.23
N ALA A 753 -52.49 15.11 85.27
CA ALA A 753 -53.81 15.46 84.75
C ALA A 753 -53.91 15.21 83.24
N GLY A 754 -52.81 15.47 82.51
CA GLY A 754 -52.69 15.24 81.08
C GLY A 754 -52.76 13.76 80.68
N ARG A 755 -52.94 13.52 79.38
CA ARG A 755 -52.96 12.18 78.76
C ARG A 755 -52.04 12.15 77.54
N ILE A 756 -51.34 11.04 77.35
CA ILE A 756 -50.38 10.81 76.25
C ILE A 756 -51.09 9.99 75.17
N PRO A 757 -51.13 10.41 73.90
CA PRO A 757 -51.71 9.57 72.85
C PRO A 757 -50.93 8.25 72.72
N VAL A 758 -51.66 7.14 72.63
CA VAL A 758 -51.06 5.82 72.37
C VAL A 758 -50.94 5.65 70.86
N VAL A 759 -49.71 5.51 70.37
CA VAL A 759 -49.40 5.26 68.96
C VAL A 759 -48.64 3.95 68.88
N ALA A 760 -49.21 2.96 68.19
CA ALA A 760 -48.60 1.63 68.07
C ALA A 760 -47.13 1.69 67.61
N GLY A 761 -46.30 0.80 68.16
CA GLY A 761 -44.88 0.65 67.88
C GLY A 761 -43.96 1.65 68.60
N ARG A 762 -44.48 2.56 69.44
CA ARG A 762 -43.67 3.51 70.21
C ARG A 762 -43.13 2.87 71.50
N LYS A 763 -41.87 3.17 71.82
CA LYS A 763 -41.22 2.78 73.07
C LYS A 763 -41.03 4.01 73.94
N LEU A 764 -41.63 4.01 75.13
CA LEU A 764 -41.59 5.13 76.06
C LEU A 764 -40.81 4.75 77.31
N ARG A 765 -40.11 5.71 77.92
CA ARG A 765 -39.40 5.56 79.19
C ARG A 765 -40.02 6.47 80.23
N ILE A 766 -40.53 5.89 81.31
CA ILE A 766 -40.92 6.62 82.52
C ILE A 766 -39.67 6.76 83.38
N THR A 767 -39.38 7.96 83.86
CA THR A 767 -38.25 8.28 84.73
C THR A 767 -38.76 9.00 85.96
N VAL A 768 -38.46 8.49 87.15
CA VAL A 768 -38.90 9.06 88.41
C VAL A 768 -37.71 9.40 89.26
N LYS A 769 -37.67 10.64 89.77
CA LYS A 769 -36.76 11.04 90.85
C LYS A 769 -37.49 10.99 92.18
N TRP A 770 -37.01 10.16 93.08
CA TRP A 770 -37.69 9.83 94.31
C TRP A 770 -36.72 9.65 95.49
N ARG A 771 -37.25 9.71 96.70
CA ARG A 771 -36.59 9.23 97.92
C ARG A 771 -37.62 8.79 98.97
N VAL A 772 -37.17 7.99 99.94
CA VAL A 772 -37.94 7.61 101.12
C VAL A 772 -37.28 8.23 102.34
N LEU A 773 -38.05 9.02 103.11
CA LEU A 773 -37.58 9.71 104.31
C LEU A 773 -37.79 8.89 105.58
N ASP A 774 -38.88 8.14 105.66
CA ASP A 774 -39.18 7.26 106.79
C ASP A 774 -39.99 6.07 106.28
N THR A 775 -39.68 4.87 106.75
CA THR A 775 -40.37 3.64 106.35
C THR A 775 -41.48 3.23 107.31
N MET A 776 -41.54 3.88 108.49
CA MET A 776 -42.48 3.56 109.58
C MET A 776 -42.52 2.06 109.90
N GLY A 777 -41.37 1.40 109.84
CA GLY A 777 -41.21 -0.04 110.13
C GLY A 777 -41.73 -0.99 109.05
N SER A 778 -42.12 -0.49 107.88
CA SER A 778 -42.61 -1.29 106.75
C SER A 778 -41.60 -1.36 105.59
N VAL A 779 -41.79 -2.31 104.67
CA VAL A 779 -41.01 -2.32 103.41
C VAL A 779 -41.65 -1.30 102.46
N PRO A 780 -41.00 -0.17 102.13
CA PRO A 780 -41.57 0.83 101.23
C PRO A 780 -41.66 0.31 99.79
N GLU A 781 -42.63 0.85 99.06
CA GLU A 781 -42.95 0.47 97.69
C GLU A 781 -43.38 1.71 96.92
N ILE A 782 -42.72 1.94 95.79
CA ILE A 782 -43.09 2.97 94.81
C ILE A 782 -43.25 2.28 93.48
N GLU A 783 -44.44 2.37 92.91
CA GLU A 783 -44.80 1.81 91.62
C GLU A 783 -44.85 2.93 90.57
N MET A 784 -44.11 2.72 89.48
CA MET A 784 -44.16 3.53 88.27
C MET A 784 -45.26 2.96 87.38
N PHE A 785 -46.47 3.46 87.61
CA PHE A 785 -47.69 2.87 87.08
C PHE A 785 -48.21 3.66 85.86
N ARG A 786 -49.01 2.98 85.05
CA ARG A 786 -49.54 3.50 83.79
C ARG A 786 -50.85 2.82 83.43
N ILE A 787 -51.76 3.57 82.83
CA ILE A 787 -53.09 3.11 82.45
C ILE A 787 -53.42 3.58 81.04
N GLY A 788 -54.03 2.71 80.24
CA GLY A 788 -54.64 3.05 78.95
C GLY A 788 -56.04 3.64 79.14
N ILE A 789 -56.32 4.74 78.46
CA ILE A 789 -57.55 5.51 78.50
C ILE A 789 -58.22 5.43 77.12
N PRO A 790 -59.49 4.99 77.03
CA PRO A 790 -60.17 4.90 75.75
C PRO A 790 -60.51 6.28 75.17
N GLY A 791 -60.62 6.38 73.84
CA GLY A 791 -60.93 7.64 73.14
C GLY A 791 -62.39 8.12 73.27
N ALA A 792 -63.31 7.20 73.57
CA ALA A 792 -64.73 7.40 73.85
C ALA A 792 -65.19 6.37 74.91
N GLU A 793 -66.44 6.43 75.41
CA GLU A 793 -66.92 5.58 76.52
C GLU A 793 -66.46 4.11 76.42
N GLY A 794 -65.80 3.62 77.46
CA GLY A 794 -65.17 2.29 77.48
C GLY A 794 -64.42 2.00 78.79
N GLN A 795 -63.95 0.76 78.97
CA GLN A 795 -63.17 0.36 80.14
C GLN A 795 -61.71 0.83 80.02
N PHE A 796 -61.14 1.29 81.13
CA PHE A 796 -59.72 1.61 81.24
C PHE A 796 -58.88 0.34 81.17
N ASN A 797 -57.77 0.41 80.45
CA ASN A 797 -56.92 -0.74 80.18
C ASN A 797 -55.67 -0.72 81.07
N ASN A 798 -55.52 -1.72 81.92
CA ASN A 798 -54.27 -1.95 82.65
C ASN A 798 -53.43 -3.02 81.93
N ALA A 799 -52.56 -2.56 81.02
CA ALA A 799 -51.63 -3.44 80.33
C ALA A 799 -50.69 -4.17 81.32
N VAL A 800 -50.34 -5.43 81.01
CA VAL A 800 -49.66 -6.37 81.92
C VAL A 800 -48.31 -5.80 82.43
N GLY A 801 -48.05 -5.95 83.74
CA GLY A 801 -46.83 -5.48 84.42
C GLY A 801 -47.00 -4.12 85.10
N HIS A 802 -45.97 -3.59 85.75
CA HIS A 802 -45.70 -2.17 86.07
C HIS A 802 -44.25 -2.06 86.56
N GLY A 803 -43.69 -0.86 86.55
CA GLY A 803 -42.33 -0.65 87.05
C GLY A 803 -42.34 -0.65 88.57
N HIS A 804 -41.52 -1.50 89.18
CA HIS A 804 -41.29 -1.44 90.63
C HIS A 804 -39.90 -0.88 90.89
N ILE A 805 -39.83 0.02 91.86
CA ILE A 805 -38.55 0.47 92.39
C ILE A 805 -38.06 -0.59 93.39
N PRO A 806 -36.92 -1.27 93.14
CA PRO A 806 -36.47 -2.37 93.98
C PRO A 806 -36.19 -1.94 95.44
N VAL A 807 -36.54 -2.81 96.38
CA VAL A 807 -36.18 -2.66 97.80
C VAL A 807 -34.67 -2.56 97.95
N GLY A 808 -34.18 -1.56 98.70
CA GLY A 808 -32.75 -1.30 98.88
C GLY A 808 -32.08 -0.46 97.78
N SER A 809 -32.85 0.10 96.84
CA SER A 809 -32.34 1.08 95.86
C SER A 809 -31.79 2.33 96.54
N SER A 810 -30.84 3.02 95.91
CA SER A 810 -30.03 4.10 96.51
C SER A 810 -30.80 5.28 97.12
N GLY A 811 -32.09 5.46 96.82
CA GLY A 811 -32.95 6.54 97.33
C GLY A 811 -33.49 6.34 98.75
N TRP A 812 -32.90 5.42 99.53
CA TRP A 812 -33.30 5.09 100.89
C TRP A 812 -32.35 5.67 101.94
N GLY A 813 -32.90 6.22 103.03
CA GLY A 813 -32.18 6.63 104.23
C GLY A 813 -31.74 8.10 104.25
N ASP A 814 -31.51 8.62 105.46
CA ASP A 814 -31.39 10.05 105.79
C ASP A 814 -30.20 10.80 105.14
N ASN A 815 -29.43 10.18 104.24
CA ASN A 815 -28.21 10.77 103.69
C ASN A 815 -27.87 10.49 102.20
N ASN A 816 -28.82 10.06 101.35
CA ASN A 816 -28.48 9.67 99.96
C ASN A 816 -29.25 10.40 98.82
N GLY A 817 -29.75 11.62 99.04
CA GLY A 817 -30.31 12.46 97.97
C GLY A 817 -31.50 11.81 97.22
N PHE A 818 -31.90 12.42 96.10
CA PHE A 818 -32.90 11.82 95.20
C PHE A 818 -32.25 10.77 94.31
N ALA A 819 -32.79 9.55 94.28
CA ALA A 819 -32.41 8.52 93.31
C ALA A 819 -33.29 8.58 92.06
N THR A 820 -32.78 8.04 90.95
CA THR A 820 -33.51 7.96 89.68
C THR A 820 -33.86 6.52 89.38
N ALA A 821 -35.13 6.23 89.13
CA ALA A 821 -35.60 4.95 88.62
C ALA A 821 -36.17 5.14 87.21
N THR A 822 -35.98 4.17 86.33
CA THR A 822 -36.52 4.17 84.96
C THR A 822 -37.31 2.91 84.68
N TYR A 823 -38.35 3.03 83.87
CA TYR A 823 -39.16 1.92 83.42
C TYR A 823 -39.57 2.13 81.97
N ASP A 824 -39.13 1.22 81.09
CA ASP A 824 -39.42 1.27 79.67
C ASP A 824 -40.67 0.44 79.37
N ILE A 825 -41.56 1.01 78.57
CA ILE A 825 -42.83 0.39 78.13
C ILE A 825 -42.93 0.41 76.61
N ASN A 826 -43.62 -0.59 76.06
CA ASN A 826 -44.07 -0.54 74.67
C ASN A 826 -45.55 -0.12 74.64
N THR A 827 -45.86 0.88 73.82
CA THR A 827 -47.25 1.31 73.61
C THR A 827 -48.13 0.22 72.97
N ASP A 828 -47.52 -0.75 72.27
CA ASP A 828 -48.22 -1.95 71.78
C ASP A 828 -48.90 -2.72 72.91
N ASP A 829 -48.39 -2.66 74.13
CA ASP A 829 -48.98 -3.35 75.29
C ASP A 829 -50.40 -2.82 75.61
N PHE A 830 -50.72 -1.58 75.25
CA PHE A 830 -52.07 -1.02 75.40
C PHE A 830 -52.96 -1.38 74.22
N VAL A 831 -52.46 -1.23 72.99
CA VAL A 831 -53.24 -1.48 71.75
C VAL A 831 -53.60 -2.95 71.61
N ASN A 832 -52.70 -3.86 72.00
CA ASN A 832 -52.92 -5.31 71.91
C ASN A 832 -53.91 -5.84 72.96
N VAL A 833 -54.05 -5.15 74.11
CA VAL A 833 -54.95 -5.57 75.19
C VAL A 833 -56.36 -4.96 75.02
N ASP A 834 -56.46 -3.68 74.65
CA ASP A 834 -57.71 -3.08 74.18
C ASP A 834 -57.42 -2.08 73.05
N PRO A 835 -57.79 -2.38 71.80
CA PRO A 835 -57.52 -1.52 70.65
C PRO A 835 -58.20 -0.14 70.73
N ARG A 836 -59.12 0.07 71.69
CA ARG A 836 -59.75 1.37 71.94
C ARG A 836 -58.90 2.31 72.80
N SER A 837 -57.77 1.83 73.37
CA SER A 837 -56.84 2.61 74.20
C SER A 837 -56.19 3.73 73.37
N ALA A 838 -56.86 4.88 73.27
CA ALA A 838 -56.42 6.01 72.46
C ALA A 838 -55.37 6.87 73.16
N TYR A 839 -55.37 6.86 74.49
CA TYR A 839 -54.43 7.58 75.32
C TYR A 839 -53.88 6.70 76.44
N MET A 840 -52.84 7.15 77.11
CA MET A 840 -52.33 6.59 78.34
C MET A 840 -52.03 7.69 79.35
N ARG A 841 -51.99 7.34 80.62
CA ARG A 841 -51.57 8.21 81.70
C ARG A 841 -50.57 7.49 82.59
N VAL A 842 -49.62 8.25 83.10
CA VAL A 842 -48.62 7.80 84.08
C VAL A 842 -49.00 8.34 85.44
N LEU A 843 -48.77 7.51 86.46
CA LEU A 843 -48.94 7.88 87.85
C LEU A 843 -47.90 7.19 88.72
N ILE A 844 -47.68 7.76 89.89
CA ILE A 844 -46.94 7.12 90.96
C ILE A 844 -47.93 6.55 91.95
N ARG A 845 -47.78 5.27 92.25
CA ARG A 845 -48.61 4.55 93.20
C ARG A 845 -47.76 4.12 94.38
N ILE A 846 -48.25 4.41 95.58
CA ILE A 846 -47.62 4.03 96.84
C ILE A 846 -48.68 3.39 97.72
N SER A 847 -48.39 2.19 98.22
CA SER A 847 -49.35 1.35 98.96
C SER A 847 -48.82 0.90 100.32
N ARG A 848 -47.69 1.45 100.76
CA ARG A 848 -46.99 1.03 101.98
C ARG A 848 -46.85 2.17 102.98
N PRO A 849 -46.82 1.87 104.30
CA PRO A 849 -46.54 2.87 105.30
C PRO A 849 -45.23 3.63 105.05
N GLY A 850 -45.17 4.91 105.39
CA GLY A 850 -43.93 5.70 105.31
C GLY A 850 -44.11 7.13 104.81
N THR A 851 -42.99 7.85 104.78
CA THR A 851 -42.88 9.20 104.21
C THR A 851 -42.04 9.15 102.95
N TYR A 852 -42.63 9.52 101.83
CA TYR A 852 -42.04 9.43 100.48
C TYR A 852 -41.98 10.81 99.86
N GLU A 853 -40.96 11.04 99.03
CA GLU A 853 -40.91 12.23 98.20
C GLU A 853 -40.67 11.89 96.75
N VAL A 854 -41.44 12.54 95.88
CA VAL A 854 -41.26 12.52 94.44
C VAL A 854 -40.88 13.93 94.02
N LEU A 855 -39.70 14.06 93.41
CA LEU A 855 -39.22 15.33 92.88
C LEU A 855 -39.68 15.52 91.44
N SER A 856 -39.65 14.46 90.63
CA SER A 856 -40.09 14.54 89.25
C SER A 856 -40.57 13.20 88.71
N VAL A 857 -41.52 13.27 87.77
CA VAL A 857 -41.94 12.15 86.92
C VAL A 857 -41.87 12.65 85.49
N ARG A 858 -41.01 12.02 84.68
CA ARG A 858 -40.78 12.37 83.28
C ARG A 858 -41.11 11.18 82.39
N VAL A 859 -41.69 11.43 81.22
CA VAL A 859 -41.95 10.41 80.21
C VAL A 859 -41.28 10.83 78.91
N ASP A 860 -40.40 9.99 78.37
CA ASP A 860 -39.64 10.25 77.15
C ASP A 860 -39.99 9.23 76.05
N ASP A 861 -40.17 9.69 74.81
CA ASP A 861 -40.22 8.79 73.65
C ASP A 861 -38.80 8.44 73.22
N VAL A 862 -38.41 7.18 73.45
CA VAL A 862 -37.06 6.65 73.18
C VAL A 862 -37.04 5.77 71.91
N THR A 863 -38.07 5.87 71.07
CA THR A 863 -38.21 5.05 69.85
C THR A 863 -37.04 5.25 68.90
N SER A 864 -36.66 6.50 68.61
CA SER A 864 -35.55 6.84 67.71
C SER A 864 -34.18 6.52 68.31
N GLU A 865 -34.02 6.68 69.62
CA GLU A 865 -32.80 6.28 70.35
C GLU A 865 -32.53 4.78 70.17
N GLN A 866 -33.55 3.93 70.33
CA GLN A 866 -33.40 2.49 70.12
C GLN A 866 -33.19 2.11 68.65
N ALA A 867 -33.88 2.77 67.70
CA ALA A 867 -33.68 2.52 66.27
C ALA A 867 -32.27 2.94 65.79
N ALA A 868 -31.72 4.03 66.34
CA ALA A 868 -30.37 4.48 66.07
C ALA A 868 -29.32 3.50 66.62
N LYS A 869 -29.55 2.92 67.81
CA LYS A 869 -28.68 1.86 68.37
C LYS A 869 -28.62 0.63 67.43
N SER A 870 -29.77 0.13 66.98
CA SER A 870 -29.81 -0.99 66.03
C SER A 870 -29.19 -0.65 64.67
N SER A 871 -29.32 0.59 64.22
CA SER A 871 -28.67 1.06 62.97
C SER A 871 -27.15 1.17 63.12
N ALA A 872 -26.65 1.60 64.28
CA ALA A 872 -25.22 1.61 64.58
C ALA A 872 -24.62 0.19 64.63
N GLU A 873 -25.36 -0.78 65.18
CA GLU A 873 -24.99 -2.21 65.16
C GLU A 873 -24.96 -2.77 63.72
N ALA A 874 -25.89 -2.34 62.85
CA ALA A 874 -25.89 -2.70 61.43
C ALA A 874 -24.74 -2.04 60.63
N ALA A 875 -24.39 -0.78 60.94
CA ALA A 875 -23.24 -0.09 60.33
C ALA A 875 -21.90 -0.75 60.71
N ALA A 876 -21.73 -1.17 61.97
CA ALA A 876 -20.56 -1.93 62.41
C ALA A 876 -20.42 -3.28 61.67
N THR A 877 -21.55 -3.91 61.34
CA THR A 877 -21.59 -5.14 60.53
C THR A 877 -21.20 -4.87 59.07
N SER A 878 -21.64 -3.75 58.48
CA SER A 878 -21.28 -3.35 57.10
C SER A 878 -19.81 -2.95 56.94
N GLN A 879 -19.22 -2.31 57.95
CA GLN A 879 -17.77 -2.00 57.96
C GLN A 879 -16.92 -3.27 57.91
N SER A 880 -17.37 -4.33 58.60
CA SER A 880 -16.71 -5.63 58.60
C SER A 880 -16.79 -6.32 57.22
N ALA A 881 -17.90 -6.16 56.48
CA ALA A 881 -18.05 -6.67 55.11
C ALA A 881 -17.17 -5.91 54.09
N ALA A 882 -17.03 -4.60 54.23
CA ALA A 882 -16.19 -3.78 53.36
C ALA A 882 -14.70 -4.12 53.49
N ALA A 883 -14.21 -4.35 54.72
CA ALA A 883 -12.82 -4.76 54.99
C ALA A 883 -12.47 -6.11 54.34
N ILE A 884 -13.42 -7.05 54.28
CA ILE A 884 -13.26 -8.36 53.61
C ILE A 884 -13.14 -8.19 52.09
N SER A 885 -13.95 -7.30 51.50
CA SER A 885 -13.89 -6.99 50.06
C SER A 885 -12.56 -6.35 49.66
N GLU A 886 -12.02 -5.45 50.49
CA GLU A 886 -10.74 -4.78 50.23
C GLU A 886 -9.55 -5.76 50.29
N ALA A 887 -9.56 -6.70 51.24
CA ALA A 887 -8.57 -7.78 51.33
C ALA A 887 -8.60 -8.72 50.10
N SER A 888 -9.80 -8.98 49.54
CA SER A 888 -9.95 -9.81 48.35
C SER A 888 -9.40 -9.15 47.08
N ARG A 889 -9.53 -7.82 46.95
CA ARG A 889 -8.93 -7.02 45.87
C ARG A 889 -7.41 -6.95 45.96
N ALA A 890 -6.85 -6.80 47.17
CA ALA A 890 -5.41 -6.78 47.37
C ALA A 890 -4.71 -8.11 47.02
N ARG A 891 -5.43 -9.24 47.14
CA ARG A 891 -4.93 -10.58 46.78
C ARG A 891 -4.87 -10.82 45.27
N ALA A 892 -5.73 -10.15 44.48
CA ALA A 892 -5.74 -10.27 43.02
C ALA A 892 -4.58 -9.52 42.34
N HIS A 893 -4.03 -8.48 42.98
CA HIS A 893 -2.94 -7.68 42.43
C HIS A 893 -1.52 -8.20 42.72
N ARG A 894 -1.37 -9.24 43.56
CA ARG A 894 -0.08 -9.93 43.77
C ARG A 894 -0.09 -11.30 43.11
N HIS A 895 0.11 -11.34 41.78
CA HIS A 895 0.64 -12.54 41.13
C HIS A 895 1.82 -12.17 40.23
N PRO A 896 3.05 -12.63 40.54
CA PRO A 896 4.22 -12.37 39.70
C PRO A 896 4.29 -13.37 38.55
N THR A 897 4.89 -12.91 37.46
CA THR A 897 5.28 -13.67 36.28
C THR A 897 6.13 -14.91 36.61
N ASN A 898 5.90 -15.97 35.81
CA ASN A 898 6.80 -17.05 35.36
C ASN A 898 6.59 -18.49 35.86
N ARG A 899 6.54 -19.39 34.85
CA ARG A 899 6.59 -20.87 34.80
C ARG A 899 5.29 -21.67 34.98
N ARG A 900 4.71 -22.08 33.84
CA ARG A 900 3.85 -23.28 33.70
C ARG A 900 4.71 -24.52 33.42
N PRO A 901 4.41 -25.68 34.03
CA PRO A 901 4.46 -26.97 33.36
C PRO A 901 3.05 -27.45 32.97
N MET A 902 2.97 -28.06 31.79
CA MET A 902 1.75 -28.57 31.13
C MET A 902 1.07 -29.74 31.85
N PRO A 903 -0.24 -29.98 31.61
CA PRO A 903 -1.00 -31.09 32.17
C PRO A 903 -0.88 -32.39 31.36
N HIS A 904 -0.85 -33.53 32.06
CA HIS A 904 -0.91 -34.88 31.51
C HIS A 904 -2.26 -35.16 30.83
N ARG A 905 -2.23 -35.63 29.58
CA ARG A 905 -3.32 -36.35 28.92
C ARG A 905 -2.77 -37.70 28.46
N VAL A 906 -3.47 -38.78 28.82
CA VAL A 906 -3.17 -40.17 28.41
C VAL A 906 -3.51 -40.34 26.93
N PRO A 907 -2.64 -40.99 26.14
CA PRO A 907 -3.13 -42.07 25.27
C PRO A 907 -2.20 -43.29 25.13
N ARG A 908 -2.85 -44.47 25.08
CA ARG A 908 -2.55 -45.72 24.34
C ARG A 908 -1.13 -46.34 24.36
N MET A 909 -1.13 -47.60 24.81
CA MET A 909 -0.23 -48.73 24.47
C MET A 909 0.57 -48.62 23.15
N ARG A 910 1.89 -48.85 23.22
CA ARG A 910 2.57 -50.07 22.69
C ARG A 910 4.10 -50.01 22.84
N ASN A 911 4.63 -51.06 23.46
CA ASN A 911 5.89 -51.76 23.18
C ASN A 911 7.25 -51.05 23.04
N ASN A 912 8.17 -51.66 23.81
CA ASN A 912 9.53 -52.09 23.45
C ASN A 912 10.74 -51.22 23.83
N LYS A 913 11.49 -51.81 24.77
CA LYS A 913 12.95 -52.06 24.75
C LYS A 913 13.93 -50.90 24.94
N LYS A 914 14.61 -51.01 26.10
CA LYS A 914 16.07 -51.11 26.30
C LYS A 914 16.95 -49.84 26.12
N LYS A 915 17.73 -49.66 27.21
CA LYS A 915 19.19 -49.35 27.29
C LYS A 915 19.65 -47.88 27.16
N ARG A 916 20.06 -47.38 28.35
CA ARG A 916 21.37 -46.82 28.77
C ARG A 916 22.15 -45.82 27.88
N PRO A 917 22.83 -44.83 28.53
CA PRO A 917 23.56 -43.72 27.91
C PRO A 917 25.07 -44.00 27.71
N ILE A 918 25.74 -43.19 26.88
CA ILE A 918 27.19 -42.82 26.79
C ILE A 918 27.25 -41.71 25.70
N SER A 919 27.52 -40.43 25.97
CA SER A 919 28.79 -39.71 26.24
C SER A 919 29.80 -39.64 25.07
N ARG A 920 30.07 -38.39 24.64
CA ARG A 920 31.32 -37.79 24.12
C ARG A 920 31.76 -38.11 22.68
N HIS A 921 31.69 -37.09 21.81
CA HIS A 921 32.85 -36.29 21.41
C HIS A 921 32.44 -34.92 20.90
#